data_AF-A0AAN8QZ55-F1
#
_entry.id   AF-A0AAN8QZ55-F1
#
_cell.length_a   1.000
_cell.length_b   1.000
_cell.length_c   1.000
_cell.angle_alpha   90.00
_cell.angle_beta   90.00
_cell.angle_gamma   90.00
#
_symmetry.space_group_name_H-M   'P 1'
#
loop_
_entity.id
_entity.type
_entity.pdbx_description
1 polymer ?
#
loop_
_entity_poly.entity_id
_entity_poly.type
_entity_poly.pdbx_seq_one_letter_code
_entity_poly.pdbx_strand_id
1 'polypeptide(L)'
;MAFYEVYSHPASIRYKTSVCTKATLFLGIVLCLTYIPPLLVAYRSQGFWVKRSTYEEQPVVRFQYKALIIAATSTSGDYVAWSTFPNFNNMQGTNLRIPSISVREEDQNQDGKLDRLKFRLDLPLRPDEQVYSIQLLLTFSYQLFRMSTVVMQTLAFVQHSSSVPGSQLFISGDLRLQQRTPLPHRGLHTVYNVSVIDGASPFASAYDLANVIGSYQDRNLTTFLSCPSPVWTMGRAAGTPFQINAEVRYPVEYVSELSSLIGVSSTSNTPEKQLTQRVSSMPRFRLTPPAMVFLLLLQGVAVVLLFGWYIRLLPCGSPPSQGKVHVLLLSSWRSGSSFLGQVFSQHPSVFYLMEPSWHVWTTLQMPGARALRMAVRDLMRSVFQCDMSVMDAYTPAQHNMSALFMWSHSRALCSPPACQLTPRHLFSNETECKRKCDRPGLQGAEEACQTYSHVVLKEVRFFELDSLYPLLQDPTLDLRIIHLVRDPRAVARSREQSAKALVKDNALVLEEGNTKVVDTQYRVMQEICRSHVRIHERAMLKPPDFLRGRYKMVRYEDMVRDPLTEIDSMYQFVGLEMTQSLQEWIYKVTHGKGKGTKKEAFQITSRNAADVSQAWRTTLPHGKVRHIQEVCKGAMSLLGYRTVASEKEQKKLDVDLLTPRERYHFSWLPSKTDNIKNNE
;
A
#
# COMPACT_ATOMS: atom_id res chain seq x y z
N MET A 1 50.80 -28.91 -20.25
CA MET A 1 49.69 -29.81 -20.66
C MET A 1 48.44 -29.31 -19.98
N ALA A 2 47.42 -28.91 -20.74
CA ALA A 2 46.15 -28.43 -20.19
C ALA A 2 45.30 -29.64 -19.80
N PHE A 3 44.88 -29.72 -18.53
CA PHE A 3 43.95 -30.73 -18.07
C PHE A 3 42.53 -30.23 -18.28
N TYR A 4 41.71 -31.01 -18.97
CA TYR A 4 40.28 -30.77 -19.12
C TYR A 4 39.54 -31.68 -18.13
N GLU A 5 38.66 -31.09 -17.34
CA GLU A 5 37.80 -31.83 -16.43
C GLU A 5 36.67 -32.48 -17.24
N VAL A 6 36.75 -33.80 -17.43
CA VAL A 6 35.80 -34.56 -18.26
C VAL A 6 34.56 -34.97 -17.46
N TYR A 7 34.67 -35.05 -16.14
CA TYR A 7 33.59 -35.50 -15.26
C TYR A 7 33.84 -35.05 -13.82
N SER A 8 32.83 -34.45 -13.18
CA SER A 8 32.84 -34.14 -11.75
C SER A 8 31.47 -34.49 -11.15
N HIS A 9 31.47 -35.02 -9.93
CA HIS A 9 30.26 -35.25 -9.16
C HIS A 9 30.48 -34.86 -7.68
N PRO A 10 29.52 -34.20 -7.02
CA PRO A 10 29.67 -33.82 -5.63
C PRO A 10 29.40 -35.01 -4.70
N ALA A 11 30.39 -35.41 -3.90
CA ALA A 11 30.22 -36.40 -2.85
C ALA A 11 29.72 -35.74 -1.55
N SER A 12 28.47 -36.03 -1.16
CA SER A 12 27.89 -35.55 0.10
C SER A 12 28.33 -36.44 1.27
N ILE A 13 29.33 -36.01 2.04
CA ILE A 13 29.73 -36.66 3.30
C ILE A 13 28.83 -36.17 4.44
N ARG A 14 28.03 -37.06 5.04
CA ARG A 14 27.16 -36.75 6.19
C ARG A 14 27.76 -37.25 7.49
N TYR A 15 28.18 -36.34 8.36
CA TYR A 15 28.62 -36.66 9.72
C TYR A 15 27.39 -36.80 10.63
N LYS A 16 27.29 -37.91 11.38
CA LYS A 16 26.21 -38.18 12.34
C LYS A 16 26.80 -38.30 13.74
N THR A 17 26.18 -37.66 14.73
CA THR A 17 26.59 -37.72 16.14
C THR A 17 25.44 -38.22 17.02
N SER A 18 25.73 -38.93 18.11
CA SER A 18 24.71 -39.34 19.08
C SER A 18 24.34 -38.18 20.04
N VAL A 19 23.28 -38.35 20.83
CA VAL A 19 22.69 -37.27 21.66
C VAL A 19 23.62 -36.80 22.79
N CYS A 20 24.49 -37.67 23.31
CA CYS A 20 25.37 -37.38 24.45
C CYS A 20 26.83 -37.18 24.05
N THR A 21 27.12 -36.33 23.06
CA THR A 21 28.49 -36.00 22.66
C THR A 21 28.80 -34.53 22.85
N LYS A 22 30.09 -34.18 22.97
CA LYS A 22 30.54 -32.79 23.04
C LYS A 22 30.09 -31.97 21.82
N ALA A 23 29.96 -32.61 20.65
CA ALA A 23 29.49 -31.97 19.42
C ALA A 23 27.99 -31.62 19.48
N THR A 24 27.16 -32.49 20.03
CA THR A 24 25.72 -32.24 20.23
C THR A 24 25.47 -31.16 21.28
N LEU A 25 26.28 -31.13 22.35
CA LEU A 25 26.25 -30.05 23.34
C LEU A 25 26.64 -28.70 22.72
N PHE A 26 27.70 -28.67 21.91
CA PHE A 26 28.11 -27.46 21.19
C PHE A 26 27.01 -26.97 20.24
N LEU A 27 26.40 -27.88 19.47
CA LEU A 27 25.29 -27.57 18.57
C LEU A 27 24.10 -26.99 19.36
N GLY A 28 23.76 -27.57 20.52
CA GLY A 28 22.70 -27.08 21.39
C GLY A 28 22.99 -25.67 21.93
N ILE A 29 24.23 -25.40 22.37
CA ILE A 29 24.64 -24.07 22.84
C ILE A 29 24.58 -23.06 21.70
N VAL A 30 25.07 -23.41 20.51
CA VAL A 30 25.00 -22.53 19.33
C VAL A 30 23.56 -22.26 18.92
N LEU A 31 22.69 -23.27 18.91
CA LEU A 31 21.25 -23.08 18.66
C LEU A 31 20.64 -22.13 19.69
N CYS A 32 20.86 -22.37 20.98
CA CYS A 32 20.36 -21.49 22.04
C CYS A 32 20.85 -20.05 21.86
N LEU A 33 22.15 -19.84 21.61
CA LEU A 33 22.72 -18.50 21.40
C LEU A 33 22.30 -17.85 20.06
N THR A 34 21.90 -18.64 19.07
CA THR A 34 21.45 -18.11 17.77
C THR A 34 19.99 -17.70 17.82
N TYR A 35 19.14 -18.42 18.55
CA TYR A 35 17.69 -18.16 18.56
C TYR A 35 17.21 -17.36 19.77
N ILE A 36 17.74 -17.61 20.97
CA ILE A 36 17.23 -16.98 22.20
C ILE A 36 17.54 -15.47 22.24
N PRO A 37 18.76 -14.99 21.92
CA PRO A 37 19.07 -13.56 21.98
C PRO A 37 18.27 -12.71 20.98
N PRO A 38 18.14 -13.08 19.67
CA PRO A 38 17.30 -12.32 18.76
C PRO A 38 15.82 -12.30 19.18
N LEU A 39 15.31 -13.40 19.74
CA LEU A 39 13.93 -13.49 20.22
C LEU A 39 13.69 -12.61 21.46
N LEU A 40 14.65 -12.58 22.40
CA LEU A 40 14.62 -11.68 23.55
C LEU A 40 14.73 -10.21 23.13
N VAL A 41 15.55 -9.89 22.13
CA VAL A 41 15.66 -8.54 21.56
C VAL A 41 14.35 -8.16 20.89
N ALA A 42 13.77 -9.03 20.04
CA ALA A 42 12.49 -8.81 19.38
C ALA A 42 11.34 -8.59 20.38
N TYR A 43 11.29 -9.41 21.42
CA TYR A 43 10.27 -9.33 22.47
C TYR A 43 10.41 -8.03 23.29
N ARG A 44 11.64 -7.65 23.65
CA ARG A 44 11.92 -6.39 24.34
C ARG A 44 11.73 -5.16 23.44
N SER A 45 11.83 -5.31 22.12
CA SER A 45 11.78 -4.19 21.18
C SER A 45 10.43 -3.89 20.58
N GLN A 46 9.43 -4.77 20.80
CA GLN A 46 8.09 -4.68 20.19
C GLN A 46 8.10 -4.56 18.64
N GLY A 47 9.20 -4.96 17.98
CA GLY A 47 9.32 -4.98 16.52
C GLY A 47 10.65 -4.41 15.99
N PHE A 48 10.94 -4.70 14.72
CA PHE A 48 12.13 -4.22 13.99
C PHE A 48 11.78 -3.29 12.82
N TRP A 49 10.50 -2.97 12.61
CA TRP A 49 10.00 -2.19 11.47
C TRP A 49 9.42 -0.87 11.96
N VAL A 50 9.67 0.22 11.23
CA VAL A 50 9.07 1.55 11.51
C VAL A 50 7.56 1.45 11.31
N LYS A 51 6.80 1.43 12.41
CA LYS A 51 5.33 1.42 12.38
C LYS A 51 4.80 2.74 12.92
N ARG A 52 3.83 3.33 12.22
CA ARG A 52 3.02 4.42 12.78
C ARG A 52 2.01 3.80 13.73
N SER A 53 2.12 4.11 15.01
CA SER A 53 1.15 3.74 16.05
C SER A 53 0.41 4.97 16.54
N THR A 54 -0.79 4.76 17.07
CA THR A 54 -1.57 5.80 17.75
C THR A 54 -1.87 5.32 19.16
N TYR A 55 -1.74 6.21 20.14
CA TYR A 55 -2.06 5.91 21.53
C TYR A 55 -2.89 7.03 22.15
N GLU A 56 -3.70 6.69 23.14
CA GLU A 56 -4.49 7.65 23.90
C GLU A 56 -3.69 8.19 25.09
N GLU A 57 -3.68 9.50 25.30
CA GLU A 57 -3.07 10.13 26.48
C GLU A 57 -3.82 11.40 26.87
N GLN A 58 -4.10 11.55 28.16
CA GLN A 58 -4.60 12.80 28.72
C GLN A 58 -3.41 13.74 28.99
N PRO A 59 -3.34 14.90 28.33
CA PRO A 59 -2.23 15.83 28.50
C PRO A 59 -2.24 16.52 29.87
N VAL A 60 -1.07 16.92 30.35
CA VAL A 60 -0.98 17.86 31.49
C VAL A 60 -1.00 19.27 30.92
N VAL A 61 -2.14 19.93 31.03
CA VAL A 61 -2.34 21.30 30.57
C VAL A 61 -2.39 22.23 31.78
N ARG A 62 -1.70 23.37 31.69
CA ARG A 62 -1.80 24.45 32.68
C ARG A 62 -1.91 25.78 31.99
N PHE A 63 -2.89 26.59 32.39
CA PHE A 63 -2.98 27.97 31.95
C PHE A 63 -1.78 28.78 32.46
N GLN A 64 -1.09 29.50 31.55
CA GLN A 64 0.12 30.25 31.93
C GLN A 64 -0.17 31.62 32.56
N TYR A 65 -1.44 31.96 32.83
CA TYR A 65 -1.84 33.30 33.24
C TYR A 65 -1.41 34.39 32.26
N LYS A 66 -1.35 34.03 30.98
CA LYS A 66 -1.03 34.95 29.88
C LYS A 66 -2.20 35.02 28.92
N ALA A 67 -2.74 36.22 28.78
CA ALA A 67 -3.91 36.53 27.98
C ALA A 67 -3.70 37.82 27.19
N LEU A 68 -4.27 37.89 25.99
CA LEU A 68 -4.36 39.09 25.17
C LEU A 68 -5.79 39.20 24.65
N ILE A 69 -6.40 40.37 24.82
CA ILE A 69 -7.74 40.68 24.37
C ILE A 69 -7.75 41.94 23.51
N ILE A 70 -8.49 41.88 22.41
CA ILE A 70 -8.86 43.02 21.58
C ILE A 70 -10.37 42.97 21.41
N ALA A 71 -11.06 44.06 21.74
CA ALA A 71 -12.50 44.19 21.59
C ALA A 71 -12.80 45.39 20.69
N ALA A 72 -13.50 45.18 19.57
CA ALA A 72 -13.89 46.26 18.68
C ALA A 72 -15.10 47.00 19.27
N THR A 73 -14.98 48.32 19.40
CA THR A 73 -15.99 49.17 20.04
C THR A 73 -16.88 49.93 19.07
N SER A 74 -16.48 50.00 17.80
CA SER A 74 -17.25 50.62 16.72
C SER A 74 -17.13 49.82 15.43
N THR A 75 -18.11 49.99 14.55
CA THR A 75 -18.06 49.47 13.17
C THR A 75 -17.08 50.25 12.28
N SER A 76 -16.61 51.43 12.73
CA SER A 76 -15.58 52.26 12.06
C SER A 76 -14.15 51.79 12.32
N GLY A 77 -13.94 50.80 13.20
CA GLY A 77 -12.61 50.26 13.52
C GLY A 77 -12.00 50.71 14.85
N ASP A 78 -12.76 51.44 15.68
CA ASP A 78 -12.33 51.73 17.06
C ASP A 78 -12.28 50.46 17.89
N TYR A 79 -11.28 50.35 18.77
CA TYR A 79 -11.06 49.16 19.59
C TYR A 79 -10.49 49.53 20.96
N VAL A 80 -10.71 48.62 21.91
CA VAL A 80 -10.03 48.60 23.19
C VAL A 80 -9.27 47.30 23.32
N ALA A 81 -8.11 47.36 23.98
CA ALA A 81 -7.25 46.20 24.11
C ALA A 81 -6.58 46.15 25.48
N TRP A 82 -6.22 44.94 25.87
CA TRP A 82 -5.42 44.68 27.06
C TRP A 82 -4.71 43.35 26.93
N SER A 83 -3.56 43.23 27.59
CA SER A 83 -2.89 41.96 27.72
C SER A 83 -2.17 41.84 29.06
N THR A 84 -1.70 40.64 29.36
CA THR A 84 -0.76 40.39 30.44
C THR A 84 0.67 40.84 30.10
N PHE A 85 0.93 41.27 28.86
CA PHE A 85 2.25 41.70 28.40
C PHE A 85 2.42 43.22 28.56
N PRO A 86 3.37 43.70 29.39
CA PRO A 86 3.51 45.13 29.68
C PRO A 86 3.79 45.99 28.45
N ASN A 87 4.68 45.54 27.54
CA ASN A 87 5.04 46.31 26.36
C ASN A 87 3.85 46.51 25.42
N PHE A 88 3.00 45.50 25.24
CA PHE A 88 1.76 45.64 24.47
C PHE A 88 0.85 46.72 25.06
N ASN A 89 0.65 46.71 26.38
CA ASN A 89 -0.19 47.68 27.07
C ASN A 89 0.35 49.10 26.94
N ASN A 90 1.67 49.27 27.02
CA ASN A 90 2.33 50.57 26.84
C ASN A 90 2.12 51.14 25.43
N MET A 91 1.96 50.29 24.41
CA MET A 91 1.71 50.69 23.02
C MET A 91 0.24 51.07 22.75
N GLN A 92 -0.72 50.69 23.60
CA GLN A 92 -2.15 50.92 23.34
C GLN A 92 -2.60 52.38 23.60
N GLY A 93 -1.87 53.14 24.42
CA GLY A 93 -2.22 54.52 24.75
C GLY A 93 -3.66 54.66 25.27
N THR A 94 -4.50 55.40 24.54
CA THR A 94 -5.91 55.66 24.90
C THR A 94 -6.82 54.42 24.82
N ASN A 95 -6.41 53.40 24.08
CA ASN A 95 -7.18 52.18 23.83
C ASN A 95 -7.01 51.13 24.94
N LEU A 96 -6.13 51.38 25.90
CA LEU A 96 -5.89 50.48 27.03
C LEU A 96 -7.11 50.47 27.98
N ARG A 97 -7.63 49.28 28.29
CA ARG A 97 -8.68 49.07 29.31
C ARG A 97 -8.30 47.90 30.22
N ILE A 98 -8.00 48.17 31.49
CA ILE A 98 -7.54 47.14 32.43
C ILE A 98 -8.74 46.38 32.99
N PRO A 99 -8.91 45.07 32.70
CA PRO A 99 -10.04 44.29 33.18
C PRO A 99 -9.80 43.66 34.56
N SER A 100 -10.88 43.21 35.19
CA SER A 100 -10.82 42.25 36.30
C SER A 100 -10.81 40.83 35.75
N ILE A 101 -9.93 39.96 36.24
CA ILE A 101 -9.80 38.58 35.76
C ILE A 101 -9.91 37.61 36.93
N SER A 102 -10.72 36.57 36.73
CA SER A 102 -10.83 35.43 37.63
C SER A 102 -10.59 34.14 36.85
N VAL A 103 -9.79 33.27 37.45
CA VAL A 103 -9.33 32.03 36.83
C VAL A 103 -9.55 30.90 37.83
N ARG A 104 -10.12 29.80 37.35
CA ARG A 104 -10.26 28.56 38.12
C ARG A 104 -9.97 27.38 37.22
N GLU A 105 -9.02 26.54 37.61
CA GLU A 105 -8.80 25.24 36.98
C GLU A 105 -9.39 24.15 37.88
N GLU A 106 -10.08 23.18 37.27
CA GLU A 106 -10.80 22.11 37.96
C GLU A 106 -10.28 20.75 37.48
N ASP A 107 -10.02 19.87 38.44
CA ASP A 107 -9.82 18.43 38.24
C ASP A 107 -11.15 17.76 38.64
N GLN A 108 -11.90 17.27 37.65
CA GLN A 108 -13.24 16.73 37.85
C GLN A 108 -13.22 15.28 38.34
N ASN A 109 -12.24 14.50 37.87
CA ASN A 109 -12.14 13.07 38.15
C ASN A 109 -11.15 12.76 39.31
N GLN A 110 -10.49 13.78 39.85
CA GLN A 110 -9.52 13.72 40.94
C GLN A 110 -8.29 12.85 40.62
N ASP A 111 -7.87 12.81 39.35
CA ASP A 111 -6.71 12.04 38.91
C ASP A 111 -5.37 12.79 39.05
N GLY A 112 -5.41 14.05 39.53
CA GLY A 112 -4.25 14.91 39.70
C GLY A 112 -3.87 15.70 38.44
N LYS A 113 -4.61 15.55 37.34
CA LYS A 113 -4.54 16.38 36.14
C LYS A 113 -5.76 17.29 36.09
N LEU A 114 -5.54 18.49 35.57
CA LEU A 114 -6.62 19.45 35.38
C LEU A 114 -7.44 19.02 34.16
N ASP A 115 -8.76 19.17 34.23
CA ASP A 115 -9.69 18.80 33.17
C ASP A 115 -10.36 20.02 32.51
N ARG A 116 -10.46 21.13 33.24
CA ARG A 116 -11.20 22.30 32.78
C ARG A 116 -10.64 23.61 33.33
N LEU A 117 -10.47 24.59 32.44
CA LEU A 117 -10.27 26.00 32.77
C LEU A 117 -11.60 26.74 32.69
N LYS A 118 -11.93 27.47 33.76
CA LYS A 118 -12.94 28.53 33.78
C LYS A 118 -12.23 29.87 33.88
N PHE A 119 -12.30 30.63 32.80
CA PHE A 119 -11.72 31.96 32.67
C PHE A 119 -12.84 32.98 32.59
N ARG A 120 -12.84 33.95 33.50
CA ARG A 120 -13.78 35.07 33.48
C ARG A 120 -13.03 36.39 33.47
N LEU A 121 -13.39 37.25 32.52
CA LEU A 121 -12.82 38.58 32.35
C LEU A 121 -13.95 39.60 32.28
N ASP A 122 -13.90 40.60 33.16
CA ASP A 122 -14.83 41.72 33.19
C ASP A 122 -14.11 42.97 32.64
N LEU A 123 -14.42 43.35 31.41
CA LEU A 123 -13.79 44.45 30.67
C LEU A 123 -14.53 45.77 30.96
N PRO A 124 -13.93 46.73 31.67
CA PRO A 124 -14.58 48.02 31.91
C PRO A 124 -14.65 48.81 30.62
N LEU A 125 -15.83 49.39 30.39
CA LEU A 125 -16.14 50.20 29.21
C LEU A 125 -16.80 51.50 29.67
N ARG A 126 -16.60 52.57 28.91
CA ARG A 126 -17.31 53.83 29.14
C ARG A 126 -18.81 53.69 28.85
N PRO A 127 -19.66 54.61 29.32
CA PRO A 127 -21.11 54.56 29.08
C PRO A 127 -21.49 54.57 27.58
N ASP A 128 -20.68 55.24 26.76
CA ASP A 128 -20.85 55.41 25.32
C ASP A 128 -20.21 54.29 24.47
N GLU A 129 -19.20 53.60 25.01
CA GLU A 129 -18.52 52.49 24.32
C GLU A 129 -19.44 51.26 24.22
N GLN A 130 -19.49 50.60 23.07
CA GLN A 130 -20.18 49.31 22.90
C GLN A 130 -19.16 48.26 22.45
N VAL A 131 -19.51 46.97 22.39
CA VAL A 131 -18.60 45.92 21.89
C VAL A 131 -19.29 45.12 20.82
N TYR A 132 -18.65 44.98 19.66
CA TYR A 132 -19.16 44.26 18.49
C TYR A 132 -18.39 42.99 18.19
N SER A 133 -17.10 42.94 18.49
CA SER A 133 -16.28 41.75 18.29
C SER A 133 -15.23 41.61 19.36
N ILE A 134 -14.80 40.37 19.57
CA ILE A 134 -13.81 39.99 20.56
C ILE A 134 -12.83 39.03 19.93
N GLN A 135 -11.56 39.31 20.14
CA GLN A 135 -10.44 38.42 19.91
C GLN A 135 -9.76 38.19 21.25
N LEU A 136 -9.78 36.95 21.73
CA LEU A 136 -9.16 36.54 22.99
C LEU A 136 -8.15 35.44 22.69
N LEU A 137 -6.92 35.65 23.14
CA LEU A 137 -5.85 34.68 23.04
C LEU A 137 -5.43 34.28 24.46
N LEU A 138 -5.48 32.98 24.74
CA LEU A 138 -5.03 32.37 25.98
C LEU A 138 -3.86 31.45 25.68
N THR A 139 -2.82 31.45 26.51
CA THR A 139 -1.68 30.53 26.33
C THR A 139 -1.57 29.50 27.45
N PHE A 140 -1.14 28.30 27.08
CA PHE A 140 -1.08 27.13 27.95
C PHE A 140 0.30 26.49 27.89
N SER A 141 0.75 25.93 29.02
CA SER A 141 1.79 24.92 29.04
C SER A 141 1.12 23.57 28.76
N TYR A 142 1.63 22.85 27.77
CA TYR A 142 1.07 21.56 27.33
C TYR A 142 2.15 20.49 27.39
N GLN A 143 1.89 19.41 28.12
CA GLN A 143 2.85 18.33 28.32
C GLN A 143 2.24 16.95 28.07
N LEU A 144 3.00 16.12 27.35
CA LEU A 144 2.76 14.68 27.14
C LEU A 144 3.96 13.90 27.67
N PHE A 145 3.74 12.72 28.22
CA PHE A 145 4.77 11.93 28.91
C PHE A 145 4.72 10.42 28.64
N ARG A 146 3.62 9.87 28.11
CA ARG A 146 3.43 8.41 28.00
C ARG A 146 4.48 7.71 27.15
N MET A 147 4.80 8.26 25.98
CA MET A 147 5.81 7.70 25.06
C MET A 147 6.95 8.69 24.79
N SER A 148 6.62 9.81 24.15
CA SER A 148 7.52 10.94 23.94
C SER A 148 7.23 12.04 24.97
N THR A 149 8.27 12.57 25.60
CA THR A 149 8.12 13.69 26.52
C THR A 149 8.03 14.97 25.72
N VAL A 150 6.82 15.45 25.44
CA VAL A 150 6.60 16.72 24.75
C VAL A 150 6.38 17.80 25.79
N VAL A 151 7.12 18.90 25.68
CA VAL A 151 6.86 20.11 26.46
C VAL A 151 6.78 21.26 25.48
N MET A 152 5.63 21.91 25.43
CA MET A 152 5.42 23.05 24.52
C MET A 152 4.50 24.09 25.12
N GLN A 153 4.66 25.33 24.64
CA GLN A 153 3.68 26.38 24.88
C GLN A 153 2.70 26.43 23.71
N THR A 154 1.42 26.37 24.05
CA THR A 154 0.32 26.35 23.09
C THR A 154 -0.63 27.53 23.30
N LEU A 155 -1.55 27.72 22.37
CA LEU A 155 -2.56 28.76 22.45
C LEU A 155 -3.97 28.22 22.22
N ALA A 156 -4.96 28.91 22.79
CA ALA A 156 -6.34 28.88 22.36
C ALA A 156 -6.70 30.28 21.86
N PHE A 157 -7.12 30.37 20.60
CA PHE A 157 -7.59 31.60 19.98
C PHE A 157 -9.11 31.55 19.86
N VAL A 158 -9.76 32.56 20.42
CA VAL A 158 -11.20 32.76 20.40
C VAL A 158 -11.48 34.03 19.63
N GLN A 159 -12.31 33.92 18.60
CA GLN A 159 -12.80 35.07 17.86
C GLN A 159 -14.31 34.96 17.68
N HIS A 160 -15.02 36.03 18.01
CA HIS A 160 -16.45 36.14 17.76
C HIS A 160 -16.80 37.57 17.40
N SER A 161 -17.73 37.74 16.45
CA SER A 161 -18.21 39.05 16.00
C SER A 161 -19.73 39.01 15.84
N SER A 162 -20.39 40.09 16.24
CA SER A 162 -21.81 40.31 16.13
C SER A 162 -22.08 41.68 15.50
N SER A 163 -23.17 41.79 14.74
CA SER A 163 -23.66 43.07 14.20
C SER A 163 -24.36 43.93 15.26
N VAL A 164 -24.67 43.35 16.43
CA VAL A 164 -25.40 44.00 17.53
C VAL A 164 -24.51 44.05 18.77
N PRO A 165 -24.44 45.18 19.48
CA PRO A 165 -23.58 45.32 20.64
C PRO A 165 -23.98 44.36 21.77
N GLY A 166 -22.97 43.71 22.35
CA GLY A 166 -23.16 42.71 23.39
C GLY A 166 -22.93 43.23 24.80
N SER A 167 -23.46 42.51 25.78
CA SER A 167 -23.17 42.64 27.21
C SER A 167 -22.24 41.54 27.71
N GLN A 168 -22.34 40.34 27.14
CA GLN A 168 -21.56 39.17 27.56
C GLN A 168 -21.26 38.23 26.39
N LEU A 169 -20.06 37.65 26.40
CA LEU A 169 -19.68 36.51 25.56
C LEU A 169 -19.41 35.30 26.45
N PHE A 170 -20.17 34.23 26.28
CA PHE A 170 -19.84 32.91 26.81
C PHE A 170 -19.30 32.04 25.68
N ILE A 171 -18.21 31.31 25.93
CA ILE A 171 -17.68 30.34 24.98
C ILE A 171 -17.23 29.08 25.70
N SER A 172 -17.59 27.93 25.16
CA SER A 172 -17.19 26.63 25.71
C SER A 172 -16.65 25.74 24.60
N GLY A 173 -15.50 25.09 24.81
CA GLY A 173 -14.86 24.25 23.81
C GLY A 173 -13.77 23.35 24.37
N ASP A 174 -13.22 22.48 23.52
CA ASP A 174 -12.19 21.51 23.89
C ASP A 174 -10.84 21.94 23.33
N LEU A 175 -9.79 22.00 24.16
CA LEU A 175 -8.43 22.23 23.69
C LEU A 175 -7.88 20.94 23.08
N ARG A 176 -7.87 20.86 21.76
CA ARG A 176 -7.46 19.67 21.01
C ARG A 176 -6.08 19.82 20.40
N LEU A 177 -5.29 18.75 20.45
CA LEU A 177 -3.99 18.61 19.81
C LEU A 177 -4.16 18.39 18.29
N GLN A 178 -3.45 19.19 17.50
CA GLN A 178 -3.31 19.02 16.07
C GLN A 178 -1.86 18.66 15.73
N GLN A 179 -1.71 17.53 15.06
CA GLN A 179 -0.41 16.96 14.74
C GLN A 179 -0.25 16.79 13.23
N ARG A 180 0.73 17.49 12.63
CA ARG A 180 1.08 17.36 11.21
C ARG A 180 2.08 16.24 10.94
N THR A 181 2.97 15.99 11.90
CA THR A 181 4.01 14.94 11.80
C THR A 181 3.96 14.01 13.01
N PRO A 182 4.10 12.67 12.83
CA PRO A 182 4.16 11.73 13.94
C PRO A 182 5.32 12.05 14.89
N LEU A 183 5.11 11.89 16.20
CA LEU A 183 6.14 12.10 17.21
C LEU A 183 7.11 10.91 17.23
N PRO A 184 8.37 11.09 17.63
CA PRO A 184 9.27 9.96 17.86
C PRO A 184 8.75 9.13 19.05
N HIS A 185 8.87 7.80 19.00
CA HIS A 185 8.40 6.91 20.06
C HIS A 185 9.03 7.18 21.44
N ARG A 186 10.23 7.75 21.48
CA ARG A 186 10.91 8.16 22.72
C ARG A 186 11.72 9.43 22.47
N GLY A 187 11.97 10.16 23.55
CA GLY A 187 12.82 11.34 23.55
C GLY A 187 12.15 12.54 24.19
N LEU A 188 12.92 13.60 24.36
CA LEU A 188 12.44 14.90 24.83
C LEU A 188 12.20 15.80 23.61
N HIS A 189 10.96 16.23 23.41
CA HIS A 189 10.57 17.10 22.33
C HIS A 189 10.15 18.47 22.89
N THR A 190 11.14 19.36 23.01
CA THR A 190 11.01 20.71 23.58
C THR A 190 11.15 21.83 22.55
N VAL A 191 11.12 21.50 21.25
CA VAL A 191 11.31 22.46 20.15
C VAL A 191 10.34 23.65 20.24
N TYR A 192 9.10 23.39 20.70
CA TYR A 192 8.07 24.41 20.87
C TYR A 192 7.89 24.86 22.34
N ASN A 193 8.87 24.60 23.21
CA ASN A 193 8.96 25.17 24.56
C ASN A 193 9.50 26.61 24.51
N VAL A 194 8.93 27.40 23.61
CA VAL A 194 9.25 28.81 23.40
C VAL A 194 7.96 29.60 23.44
N SER A 195 8.04 30.84 23.90
CA SER A 195 6.87 31.71 24.02
C SER A 195 6.20 31.93 22.67
N VAL A 196 4.89 31.67 22.62
CA VAL A 196 4.06 31.94 21.42
C VAL A 196 4.07 33.42 21.07
N ILE A 197 4.02 34.28 22.10
CA ILE A 197 4.14 35.73 21.99
C ILE A 197 5.40 36.13 22.73
N ASP A 198 6.30 36.83 22.05
CA ASP A 198 7.48 37.43 22.68
C ASP A 198 7.07 38.65 23.50
N GLY A 199 6.75 38.39 24.77
CA GLY A 199 6.33 39.42 25.72
C GLY A 199 7.40 40.46 26.05
N ALA A 200 8.67 40.21 25.74
CA ALA A 200 9.77 41.12 26.02
C ALA A 200 10.09 42.04 24.83
N SER A 201 9.59 41.71 23.64
CA SER A 201 9.82 42.52 22.43
C SER A 201 9.21 43.92 22.58
N PRO A 202 9.94 44.98 22.21
CA PRO A 202 9.40 46.34 22.15
C PRO A 202 8.65 46.62 20.84
N PHE A 203 8.67 45.69 19.87
CA PHE A 203 8.13 45.92 18.53
C PHE A 203 6.66 45.51 18.45
N ALA A 204 5.83 46.36 17.82
CA ALA A 204 4.40 46.08 17.61
C ALA A 204 4.15 44.79 16.80
N SER A 205 5.06 44.44 15.89
CA SER A 205 4.97 43.21 15.08
C SER A 205 4.96 41.92 15.89
N ALA A 206 5.53 41.91 17.10
CA ALA A 206 5.55 40.76 17.99
C ALA A 206 4.18 40.46 18.64
N TYR A 207 3.27 41.44 18.62
CA TYR A 207 1.92 41.33 19.18
C TYR A 207 0.83 41.36 18.10
N ASP A 208 1.20 41.51 16.84
CA ASP A 208 0.27 41.45 15.72
C ASP A 208 -0.32 40.02 15.61
N LEU A 209 -1.65 39.93 15.71
CA LEU A 209 -2.34 38.64 15.74
C LEU A 209 -2.15 37.84 14.45
N ALA A 210 -2.01 38.50 13.29
CA ALA A 210 -1.77 37.81 12.03
C ALA A 210 -0.40 37.10 12.05
N ASN A 211 0.66 37.80 12.49
CA ASN A 211 2.00 37.22 12.64
C ASN A 211 2.05 36.12 13.71
N VAL A 212 1.40 36.34 14.86
CA VAL A 212 1.35 35.36 15.96
C VAL A 212 0.63 34.09 15.52
N ILE A 213 -0.54 34.21 14.87
CA ILE A 213 -1.30 33.05 14.39
C ILE A 213 -0.56 32.37 13.23
N GLY A 214 0.01 33.13 12.29
CA GLY A 214 0.78 32.59 11.17
C GLY A 214 1.96 31.74 11.64
N SER A 215 2.84 32.33 12.47
CA SER A 215 4.00 31.62 13.03
C SER A 215 3.63 30.43 13.92
N TYR A 216 2.48 30.49 14.59
CA TYR A 216 1.96 29.36 15.35
C TYR A 216 1.46 28.23 14.46
N GLN A 217 0.76 28.56 13.37
CA GLN A 217 0.25 27.58 12.40
C GLN A 217 1.34 26.94 11.53
N ASP A 218 2.55 27.50 11.48
CA ASP A 218 3.70 26.87 10.84
C ASP A 218 4.30 25.71 11.66
N ARG A 219 3.94 25.60 12.95
CA ARG A 219 4.40 24.51 13.82
C ARG A 219 3.79 23.18 13.38
N ASN A 220 4.56 22.10 13.55
CA ASN A 220 4.09 20.74 13.28
C ASN A 220 3.17 20.19 14.38
N LEU A 221 3.29 20.74 15.59
CA LEU A 221 2.42 20.46 16.73
C LEU A 221 1.79 21.78 17.21
N THR A 222 0.47 21.82 17.23
CA THR A 222 -0.33 22.95 17.71
C THR A 222 -1.53 22.45 18.50
N THR A 223 -2.16 23.32 19.27
CA THR A 223 -3.52 23.12 19.79
C THR A 223 -4.48 24.13 19.18
N PHE A 224 -5.74 23.73 19.06
CA PHE A 224 -6.85 24.60 18.66
C PHE A 224 -8.07 24.33 19.55
N LEU A 225 -8.99 25.30 19.59
CA LEU A 225 -10.25 25.13 20.31
C LEU A 225 -11.26 24.44 19.39
N SER A 226 -11.56 23.17 19.67
CA SER A 226 -12.49 22.35 18.90
C SER A 226 -13.93 22.57 19.36
N CYS A 227 -14.84 22.62 18.38
CA CYS A 227 -16.29 22.82 18.57
C CYS A 227 -16.66 23.95 19.55
N PRO A 228 -16.11 25.17 19.38
CA PRO A 228 -16.48 26.29 20.24
C PRO A 228 -17.97 26.60 20.11
N SER A 229 -18.67 26.69 21.23
CA SER A 229 -20.08 27.09 21.30
C SER A 229 -20.20 28.51 21.86
N PRO A 230 -20.10 29.56 21.02
CA PRO A 230 -20.23 30.94 21.47
C PRO A 230 -21.71 31.30 21.71
N VAL A 231 -21.97 31.99 22.82
CA VAL A 231 -23.27 32.58 23.15
C VAL A 231 -23.07 34.06 23.40
N TRP A 232 -23.74 34.88 22.59
CA TRP A 232 -23.67 36.34 22.64
C TRP A 232 -24.94 36.89 23.30
N THR A 233 -24.78 37.53 24.45
CA THR A 233 -25.90 38.15 25.17
C THR A 233 -25.92 39.65 24.89
N MET A 234 -27.11 40.22 24.70
CA MET A 234 -27.32 41.65 24.43
C MET A 234 -27.78 42.38 25.70
N GLY A 235 -27.88 43.72 25.64
CA GLY A 235 -28.50 44.53 26.69
C GLY A 235 -27.56 44.86 27.86
N ARG A 236 -26.48 45.62 27.58
CA ARG A 236 -25.54 46.11 28.60
C ARG A 236 -26.14 47.32 29.31
N ALA A 237 -26.14 47.33 30.65
CA ALA A 237 -26.50 48.52 31.40
C ALA A 237 -25.38 49.57 31.34
N ALA A 238 -25.72 50.86 31.38
CA ALA A 238 -24.73 51.93 31.31
C ALA A 238 -23.73 51.81 32.47
N GLY A 239 -22.43 51.83 32.13
CA GLY A 239 -21.34 51.72 33.11
C GLY A 239 -21.05 50.30 33.63
N THR A 240 -21.74 49.26 33.17
CA THR A 240 -21.38 47.87 33.54
C THR A 240 -20.29 47.32 32.60
N PRO A 241 -19.33 46.53 33.10
CA PRO A 241 -18.31 45.92 32.26
C PRO A 241 -18.93 44.93 31.26
N PHE A 242 -18.23 44.70 30.15
CA PHE A 242 -18.52 43.57 29.26
C PHE A 242 -17.92 42.30 29.85
N GLN A 243 -18.71 41.24 29.98
CA GLN A 243 -18.27 39.99 30.61
C GLN A 243 -17.88 38.93 29.58
N ILE A 244 -16.73 38.31 29.77
CA ILE A 244 -16.27 37.18 28.95
C ILE A 244 -16.10 35.98 29.85
N ASN A 245 -16.83 34.92 29.56
CA ASN A 245 -16.74 33.63 30.25
C ASN A 245 -16.27 32.58 29.25
N ALA A 246 -15.02 32.16 29.35
CA ALA A 246 -14.43 31.11 28.53
C ALA A 246 -14.22 29.83 29.35
N GLU A 247 -14.83 28.74 28.90
CA GLU A 247 -14.62 27.41 29.43
C GLU A 247 -13.83 26.57 28.43
N VAL A 248 -12.64 26.12 28.83
CA VAL A 248 -11.76 25.30 28.00
C VAL A 248 -11.60 23.95 28.68
N ARG A 249 -12.04 22.87 28.03
CA ARG A 249 -11.87 21.49 28.51
C ARG A 249 -10.57 20.89 27.97
N TYR A 250 -9.95 20.02 28.75
CA TYR A 250 -8.71 19.31 28.43
C TYR A 250 -9.00 17.82 28.23
N PRO A 251 -9.48 17.40 27.05
CA PRO A 251 -9.85 16.00 26.80
C PRO A 251 -8.63 15.08 26.65
N VAL A 252 -8.89 13.78 26.65
CA VAL A 252 -7.92 12.74 26.22
C VAL A 252 -7.64 12.87 24.72
N GLU A 253 -6.38 12.71 24.33
CA GLU A 253 -5.90 12.93 22.97
C GLU A 253 -5.40 11.66 22.31
N TYR A 254 -5.57 11.61 20.98
CA TYR A 254 -5.07 10.55 20.12
C TYR A 254 -3.74 10.97 19.49
N VAL A 255 -2.64 10.52 20.06
CA VAL A 255 -1.28 10.92 19.65
C VAL A 255 -0.71 9.90 18.67
N SER A 256 -0.22 10.36 17.52
CA SER A 256 0.48 9.52 16.53
C SER A 256 1.99 9.48 16.81
N GLU A 257 2.61 8.30 16.80
CA GLU A 257 4.06 8.12 16.97
C GLU A 257 4.71 7.20 15.92
N LEU A 258 6.03 7.30 15.78
CA LEU A 258 6.90 6.44 14.96
C LEU A 258 7.67 5.46 15.86
N SER A 259 7.30 4.18 15.84
CA SER A 259 7.96 3.11 16.61
C SER A 259 9.05 2.43 15.79
N SER A 260 10.33 2.53 16.19
CA SER A 260 11.43 1.68 15.69
C SER A 260 12.65 1.67 16.61
N LEU A 261 13.44 0.58 16.57
CA LEU A 261 14.71 0.42 17.29
C LEU A 261 15.90 1.14 16.62
N ILE A 262 15.81 1.45 15.32
CA ILE A 262 16.90 2.09 14.60
C ILE A 262 16.76 3.58 14.86
N GLY A 263 17.35 4.02 15.98
CA GLY A 263 17.36 5.41 16.39
C GLY A 263 17.87 6.29 15.26
N VAL A 264 16.98 7.10 14.69
CA VAL A 264 17.39 8.39 14.13
C VAL A 264 17.71 9.24 15.35
N SER A 265 18.96 9.19 15.80
CA SER A 265 19.47 10.21 16.72
C SER A 265 19.50 11.52 15.95
N SER A 266 18.43 12.33 16.04
CA SER A 266 18.56 13.75 15.79
C SER A 266 19.40 14.31 16.93
N THR A 267 20.68 14.50 16.67
CA THR A 267 21.63 15.16 17.55
C THR A 267 21.18 16.60 17.79
N SER A 268 20.59 16.88 18.96
CA SER A 268 20.56 18.23 19.53
C SER A 268 21.45 18.23 20.77
N ASN A 269 22.65 18.79 20.61
CA ASN A 269 23.59 19.05 21.68
C ASN A 269 23.01 20.11 22.64
N THR A 270 22.80 19.76 23.90
CA THR A 270 23.05 20.64 25.05
C THR A 270 23.12 19.82 26.34
N PRO A 271 23.98 20.20 27.32
CA PRO A 271 24.29 19.36 28.47
C PRO A 271 23.35 19.70 29.64
N GLU A 272 22.76 18.70 30.28
CA GLU A 272 22.08 18.92 31.56
C GLU A 272 22.56 17.95 32.65
N LYS A 273 22.85 18.59 33.80
CA LYS A 273 23.48 18.06 35.00
C LYS A 273 22.59 16.99 35.66
N GLN A 274 23.22 15.89 36.09
CA GLN A 274 22.58 14.88 36.90
C GLN A 274 22.33 15.38 38.33
N LEU A 275 21.06 15.40 38.74
CA LEU A 275 20.67 15.41 40.15
C LEU A 275 20.37 13.95 40.57
N THR A 276 21.15 13.45 41.51
CA THR A 276 21.04 12.11 42.10
C THR A 276 19.84 11.99 43.03
N GLN A 277 19.03 10.94 42.85
CA GLN A 277 18.24 10.38 43.94
C GLN A 277 18.34 8.85 43.94
N ARG A 278 18.84 8.32 45.07
CA ARG A 278 19.00 6.90 45.39
C ARG A 278 17.64 6.24 45.61
N VAL A 279 17.41 5.10 44.95
CA VAL A 279 16.57 4.02 45.49
C VAL A 279 17.30 2.69 45.32
N SER A 280 17.07 1.84 46.31
CA SER A 280 17.84 0.71 46.82
C SER A 280 17.95 -0.52 45.91
N SER A 281 18.94 -1.32 46.28
CA SER A 281 19.51 -2.51 45.66
C SER A 281 18.65 -3.77 45.72
N MET A 282 18.62 -4.50 44.60
CA MET A 282 18.59 -5.97 44.54
C MET A 282 19.63 -6.44 43.52
N PRO A 283 20.23 -7.65 43.68
CA PRO A 283 21.48 -8.00 43.04
C PRO A 283 21.26 -8.28 41.55
N ARG A 284 21.72 -7.36 40.70
CA ARG A 284 21.90 -7.63 39.27
C ARG A 284 23.30 -8.22 39.11
N PHE A 285 23.40 -9.39 38.48
CA PHE A 285 24.64 -9.81 37.82
C PHE A 285 25.02 -8.71 36.82
N ARG A 286 25.86 -7.77 37.23
CA ARG A 286 26.41 -6.74 36.35
C ARG A 286 27.51 -7.39 35.54
N LEU A 287 27.17 -7.92 34.35
CA LEU A 287 28.19 -8.01 33.31
C LEU A 287 28.64 -6.58 33.03
N THR A 288 29.93 -6.32 33.26
CA THR A 288 30.52 -5.01 33.01
C THR A 288 30.46 -4.70 31.50
N PRO A 289 30.23 -3.44 31.09
CA PRO A 289 30.20 -3.04 29.68
C PRO A 289 31.36 -3.61 28.83
N PRO A 290 32.62 -3.67 29.31
CA PRO A 290 33.70 -4.29 28.55
C PRO A 290 33.53 -5.80 28.32
N ALA A 291 32.93 -6.55 29.25
CA ALA A 291 32.67 -7.97 29.07
C ALA A 291 31.59 -8.22 27.99
N MET A 292 30.60 -7.33 27.92
CA MET A 292 29.54 -7.39 26.91
C MET A 292 30.06 -7.03 25.51
N VAL A 293 30.93 -6.02 25.43
CA VAL A 293 31.61 -5.62 24.19
C VAL A 293 32.57 -6.71 23.72
N PHE A 294 33.32 -7.34 24.63
CA PHE A 294 34.21 -8.45 24.30
C PHE A 294 33.43 -9.65 23.76
N LEU A 295 32.30 -10.02 24.38
CA LEU A 295 31.41 -11.07 23.89
C LEU A 295 30.83 -10.73 22.50
N LEU A 296 30.44 -9.49 22.27
CA LEU A 296 29.94 -9.02 20.97
C LEU A 296 31.03 -9.03 19.89
N LEU A 297 32.26 -8.66 20.22
CA LEU A 297 33.41 -8.73 19.31
C LEU A 297 33.77 -10.18 19.00
N LEU A 298 33.74 -11.07 19.99
CA LEU A 298 34.04 -12.48 19.80
C LEU A 298 32.95 -13.18 18.97
N GLN A 299 31.67 -12.80 19.17
CA GLN A 299 30.57 -13.19 18.29
C GLN A 299 30.73 -12.60 16.88
N GLY A 300 31.12 -11.32 16.76
CA GLY A 300 31.35 -10.67 15.48
C GLY A 300 32.45 -11.34 14.67
N VAL A 301 33.58 -11.66 15.30
CA VAL A 301 34.71 -12.38 14.68
C VAL A 301 34.31 -13.81 14.33
N ALA A 302 33.58 -14.52 15.20
CA ALA A 302 33.08 -15.86 14.90
C ALA A 302 32.08 -15.85 13.72
N VAL A 303 31.19 -14.87 13.66
CA VAL A 303 30.26 -14.68 12.54
C VAL A 303 31.02 -14.33 11.28
N VAL A 304 32.01 -13.43 11.30
CA VAL A 304 32.81 -13.09 10.12
C VAL A 304 33.63 -14.27 9.61
N LEU A 305 34.20 -15.08 10.51
CA LEU A 305 34.94 -16.30 10.13
C LEU A 305 33.99 -17.37 9.58
N LEU A 306 32.82 -17.57 10.18
CA LEU A 306 31.78 -18.47 9.68
C LEU A 306 31.19 -17.97 8.35
N PHE A 307 30.98 -16.68 8.19
CA PHE A 307 30.46 -16.04 6.98
C PHE A 307 31.51 -16.06 5.86
N GLY A 308 32.80 -15.88 6.17
CA GLY A 308 33.90 -16.02 5.23
C GLY A 308 34.09 -17.46 4.74
N TRP A 309 33.85 -18.45 5.61
CA TRP A 309 33.81 -19.87 5.23
C TRP A 309 32.54 -20.23 4.44
N TYR A 310 31.39 -19.64 4.79
CA TYR A 310 30.10 -19.86 4.13
C TYR A 310 30.04 -19.21 2.74
N ILE A 311 30.63 -18.01 2.56
CA ILE A 311 30.71 -17.29 1.28
C ILE A 311 31.60 -18.03 0.27
N ARG A 312 32.64 -18.75 0.71
CA ARG A 312 33.47 -19.55 -0.21
C ARG A 312 32.77 -20.80 -0.75
N LEU A 313 31.58 -21.14 -0.27
CA LEU A 313 30.83 -22.37 -0.64
C LEU A 313 29.48 -22.12 -1.33
N LEU A 314 29.08 -20.88 -1.63
CA LEU A 314 27.86 -20.60 -2.40
C LEU A 314 28.14 -19.75 -3.66
N PRO A 315 27.75 -20.21 -4.87
CA PRO A 315 27.65 -19.36 -6.05
C PRO A 315 26.53 -18.32 -5.85
N CYS A 316 26.74 -17.11 -6.35
CA CYS A 316 25.74 -16.02 -6.34
C CYS A 316 24.36 -16.47 -6.83
N GLY A 317 23.40 -16.50 -5.91
CA GLY A 317 21.96 -16.49 -6.17
C GLY A 317 21.28 -15.70 -5.07
N SER A 318 20.47 -14.70 -5.43
CA SER A 318 19.70 -13.87 -4.50
C SER A 318 18.82 -14.72 -3.58
N PRO A 319 18.76 -14.47 -2.25
CA PRO A 319 17.91 -15.24 -1.36
C PRO A 319 16.41 -14.89 -1.56
N PRO A 320 15.49 -15.88 -1.49
CA PRO A 320 14.06 -15.67 -1.65
C PRO A 320 13.43 -14.94 -0.45
N SER A 321 12.44 -14.07 -0.71
CA SER A 321 11.66 -13.36 0.30
C SER A 321 10.80 -14.33 1.12
N GLN A 322 10.64 -14.08 2.42
CA GLN A 322 9.77 -14.85 3.33
C GLN A 322 8.25 -14.62 3.09
N GLY A 323 7.83 -14.09 1.92
CA GLY A 323 6.45 -13.80 1.57
C GLY A 323 5.99 -14.54 0.31
N LYS A 324 4.67 -14.71 0.13
CA LYS A 324 4.10 -15.27 -1.11
C LYS A 324 4.30 -14.30 -2.27
N VAL A 325 4.57 -14.84 -3.46
CA VAL A 325 4.55 -14.08 -4.72
C VAL A 325 3.16 -14.18 -5.33
N HIS A 326 2.58 -13.04 -5.69
CA HIS A 326 1.25 -12.97 -6.28
C HIS A 326 1.39 -12.65 -7.76
N VAL A 327 0.75 -13.42 -8.63
CA VAL A 327 0.88 -13.26 -10.07
C VAL A 327 -0.49 -13.09 -10.70
N LEU A 328 -0.66 -12.00 -11.44
CA LEU A 328 -1.82 -11.78 -12.29
C LEU A 328 -1.47 -12.10 -13.74
N LEU A 329 -2.06 -13.15 -14.30
CA LEU A 329 -2.05 -13.44 -15.73
C LEU A 329 -3.16 -12.61 -16.39
N LEU A 330 -2.80 -11.41 -16.82
CA LEU A 330 -3.71 -10.45 -17.44
C LEU A 330 -3.80 -10.70 -18.94
N SER A 331 -5.00 -10.78 -19.49
CA SER A 331 -5.20 -10.88 -20.94
C SER A 331 -6.61 -10.47 -21.37
N SER A 332 -6.97 -10.73 -22.63
CA SER A 332 -8.34 -10.62 -23.15
C SER A 332 -8.87 -12.01 -23.54
N TRP A 333 -10.18 -12.15 -23.81
CA TRP A 333 -10.73 -13.43 -24.24
C TRP A 333 -10.10 -13.92 -25.54
N ARG A 334 -9.85 -15.24 -25.62
CA ARG A 334 -9.33 -15.95 -26.80
C ARG A 334 -7.89 -15.60 -27.21
N SER A 335 -7.14 -14.96 -26.32
CA SER A 335 -5.71 -14.64 -26.47
C SER A 335 -4.75 -15.83 -26.26
N GLY A 336 -5.25 -17.00 -25.83
CA GLY A 336 -4.41 -18.15 -25.47
C GLY A 336 -4.03 -18.21 -23.99
N SER A 337 -4.57 -17.31 -23.16
CA SER A 337 -4.31 -17.24 -21.72
C SER A 337 -4.66 -18.51 -20.94
N SER A 338 -5.56 -19.37 -21.44
CA SER A 338 -5.85 -20.66 -20.79
C SER A 338 -4.66 -21.61 -20.81
N PHE A 339 -3.89 -21.66 -21.91
CA PHE A 339 -2.65 -22.45 -21.97
C PHE A 339 -1.62 -21.90 -20.98
N LEU A 340 -1.40 -20.58 -20.99
CA LEU A 340 -0.51 -19.93 -20.03
C LEU A 340 -0.93 -20.20 -18.57
N GLY A 341 -2.23 -20.14 -18.27
CA GLY A 341 -2.75 -20.51 -16.95
C GLY A 341 -2.43 -21.95 -16.55
N GLN A 342 -2.51 -22.90 -17.48
CA GLN A 342 -2.10 -24.29 -17.20
C GLN A 342 -0.60 -24.45 -16.98
N VAL A 343 0.22 -23.75 -17.77
CA VAL A 343 1.67 -23.75 -17.55
C VAL A 343 1.98 -23.40 -16.10
N PHE A 344 1.38 -22.33 -15.55
CA PHE A 344 1.54 -21.99 -14.14
C PHE A 344 0.88 -22.99 -13.17
N SER A 345 -0.35 -23.43 -13.45
CA SER A 345 -1.10 -24.38 -12.60
C SER A 345 -0.36 -25.69 -12.37
N GLN A 346 0.34 -26.19 -13.39
CA GLN A 346 1.08 -27.45 -13.31
C GLN A 346 2.37 -27.36 -12.47
N HIS A 347 2.84 -26.17 -12.12
CA HIS A 347 4.03 -26.00 -11.29
C HIS A 347 3.76 -26.44 -9.82
N PRO A 348 4.66 -27.20 -9.17
CA PRO A 348 4.46 -27.74 -7.82
C PRO A 348 4.31 -26.68 -6.72
N SER A 349 4.81 -25.48 -6.95
CA SER A 349 4.80 -24.36 -5.98
C SER A 349 3.67 -23.34 -6.18
N VAL A 350 2.77 -23.57 -7.15
CA VAL A 350 1.72 -22.62 -7.54
C VAL A 350 0.33 -23.08 -7.08
N PHE A 351 -0.39 -22.18 -6.43
CA PHE A 351 -1.85 -22.20 -6.33
C PHE A 351 -2.44 -21.35 -7.46
N TYR A 352 -3.28 -21.93 -8.30
CA TYR A 352 -3.85 -21.26 -9.46
C TYR A 352 -5.37 -21.21 -9.39
N LEU A 353 -5.98 -20.06 -9.74
CA LEU A 353 -7.40 -19.97 -10.02
C LEU A 353 -7.66 -19.30 -11.37
N MET A 354 -8.62 -19.85 -12.10
CA MET A 354 -9.02 -19.31 -13.38
C MET A 354 -10.21 -18.35 -13.19
N GLU A 355 -10.01 -17.08 -13.50
CA GLU A 355 -11.06 -16.05 -13.55
C GLU A 355 -11.97 -16.05 -12.31
N PRO A 356 -11.42 -15.99 -11.07
CA PRO A 356 -12.26 -15.94 -9.86
C PRO A 356 -13.25 -14.78 -9.88
N SER A 357 -12.89 -13.66 -10.52
CA SER A 357 -13.75 -12.49 -10.66
C SER A 357 -15.01 -12.76 -11.49
N TRP A 358 -15.05 -13.85 -12.29
CA TRP A 358 -16.21 -14.28 -13.08
C TRP A 358 -17.52 -14.21 -12.28
N HIS A 359 -17.47 -14.61 -11.01
CA HIS A 359 -18.60 -14.67 -10.09
C HIS A 359 -19.22 -13.31 -9.80
N VAL A 360 -18.41 -12.26 -9.65
CA VAL A 360 -18.91 -10.89 -9.44
C VAL A 360 -19.75 -10.45 -10.64
N TRP A 361 -19.26 -10.72 -11.84
CA TRP A 361 -19.92 -10.33 -13.10
C TRP A 361 -21.23 -11.08 -13.33
N THR A 362 -21.28 -12.37 -12.98
CA THR A 362 -22.47 -13.18 -13.21
C THR A 362 -23.55 -13.00 -12.17
N THR A 363 -23.18 -12.67 -10.93
CA THR A 363 -24.11 -12.57 -9.81
C THR A 363 -24.74 -11.18 -9.73
N LEU A 364 -23.96 -10.10 -9.86
CA LEU A 364 -24.49 -8.74 -9.66
C LEU A 364 -25.31 -8.19 -10.85
N GLN A 365 -25.32 -8.88 -12.00
CA GLN A 365 -26.10 -8.54 -13.22
C GLN A 365 -26.10 -7.05 -13.63
N MET A 366 -25.07 -6.27 -13.24
CA MET A 366 -24.95 -4.86 -13.57
C MET A 366 -24.30 -4.67 -14.94
N PRO A 367 -24.73 -3.67 -15.73
CA PRO A 367 -24.11 -3.39 -17.01
C PRO A 367 -22.71 -2.78 -16.82
N GLY A 368 -21.75 -3.29 -17.59
CA GLY A 368 -20.46 -2.67 -17.82
C GLY A 368 -19.34 -3.06 -16.85
N ALA A 369 -18.16 -3.28 -17.44
CA ALA A 369 -16.96 -3.66 -16.69
C ALA A 369 -16.55 -2.61 -15.65
N ARG A 370 -16.85 -1.33 -15.87
CA ARG A 370 -16.42 -0.24 -14.98
C ARG A 370 -17.14 -0.20 -13.65
N ALA A 371 -18.45 -0.45 -13.66
CA ALA A 371 -19.29 -0.36 -12.48
C ALA A 371 -18.86 -1.35 -11.38
N LEU A 372 -18.33 -2.51 -11.78
CA LEU A 372 -17.97 -3.59 -10.86
C LEU A 372 -16.46 -3.62 -10.53
N ARG A 373 -15.67 -2.65 -11.01
CA ARG A 373 -14.20 -2.61 -10.79
C ARG A 373 -13.82 -2.71 -9.32
N MET A 374 -14.57 -2.04 -8.43
CA MET A 374 -14.29 -2.06 -6.99
C MET A 374 -14.53 -3.45 -6.40
N ALA A 375 -15.71 -4.02 -6.62
CA ALA A 375 -16.05 -5.37 -6.14
C ALA A 375 -15.06 -6.43 -6.65
N VAL A 376 -14.67 -6.34 -7.92
CA VAL A 376 -13.71 -7.25 -8.55
C VAL A 376 -12.31 -7.10 -7.95
N ARG A 377 -11.85 -5.87 -7.75
CA ARG A 377 -10.56 -5.59 -7.10
C ARG A 377 -10.53 -6.11 -5.67
N ASP A 378 -11.60 -5.89 -4.92
CA ASP A 378 -11.69 -6.29 -3.52
C ASP A 378 -11.75 -7.84 -3.40
N LEU A 379 -12.50 -8.51 -4.29
CA LEU A 379 -12.46 -9.97 -4.42
C LEU A 379 -11.04 -10.46 -4.70
N MET A 380 -10.36 -9.90 -5.71
CA MET A 380 -9.00 -10.31 -6.06
C MET A 380 -8.02 -10.13 -4.90
N ARG A 381 -8.15 -9.06 -4.13
CA ARG A 381 -7.32 -8.80 -2.95
C ARG A 381 -7.43 -9.93 -1.93
N SER A 382 -8.66 -10.28 -1.54
CA SER A 382 -8.92 -11.37 -0.61
C SER A 382 -8.43 -12.71 -1.13
N VAL A 383 -8.73 -13.04 -2.40
CA VAL A 383 -8.29 -14.31 -3.02
C VAL A 383 -6.76 -14.39 -3.11
N PHE A 384 -6.06 -13.29 -3.41
CA PHE A 384 -4.58 -13.27 -3.37
C PHE A 384 -4.03 -13.54 -1.97
N GLN A 385 -4.71 -13.04 -0.94
CA GLN A 385 -4.37 -13.30 0.47
C GLN A 385 -4.85 -14.67 0.97
N CYS A 386 -5.38 -15.50 0.07
CA CYS A 386 -5.97 -16.82 0.36
C CYS A 386 -7.27 -16.80 1.18
N ASP A 387 -7.92 -15.64 1.37
CA ASP A 387 -9.24 -15.55 1.98
C ASP A 387 -10.32 -15.88 0.93
N MET A 388 -10.87 -17.10 1.02
CA MET A 388 -11.91 -17.59 0.10
C MET A 388 -13.33 -17.25 0.58
N SER A 389 -13.49 -16.72 1.80
CA SER A 389 -14.81 -16.37 2.35
C SER A 389 -15.49 -15.25 1.54
N VAL A 390 -14.69 -14.39 0.88
CA VAL A 390 -15.18 -13.36 -0.02
C VAL A 390 -16.05 -13.91 -1.16
N MET A 391 -15.85 -15.18 -1.53
CA MET A 391 -16.62 -15.84 -2.59
C MET A 391 -18.07 -16.07 -2.18
N ASP A 392 -18.36 -16.18 -0.88
CA ASP A 392 -19.71 -16.47 -0.34
C ASP A 392 -20.72 -15.39 -0.74
N ALA A 393 -20.27 -14.16 -0.98
CA ALA A 393 -21.12 -13.08 -1.50
C ALA A 393 -21.58 -13.29 -2.95
N TYR A 394 -20.91 -14.18 -3.68
CA TYR A 394 -21.11 -14.39 -5.12
C TYR A 394 -21.43 -15.84 -5.50
N THR A 395 -21.34 -16.79 -4.56
CA THR A 395 -21.70 -18.20 -4.73
C THR A 395 -22.94 -18.56 -3.91
N PRO A 396 -23.68 -19.64 -4.26
CA PRO A 396 -24.83 -20.09 -3.48
C PRO A 396 -24.48 -20.45 -2.02
N ALA A 397 -25.41 -20.28 -1.09
CA ALA A 397 -25.17 -20.50 0.36
C ALA A 397 -24.69 -21.92 0.72
N GLN A 398 -25.16 -22.94 -0.01
CA GLN A 398 -24.63 -24.30 0.06
C GLN A 398 -23.92 -24.60 -1.25
N HIS A 399 -22.61 -24.39 -1.27
CA HIS A 399 -21.78 -24.62 -2.44
C HIS A 399 -20.66 -25.60 -2.12
N ASN A 400 -20.28 -26.37 -3.12
CA ASN A 400 -19.07 -27.16 -3.09
C ASN A 400 -17.92 -26.39 -3.75
N MET A 401 -16.71 -26.95 -3.69
CA MET A 401 -15.56 -26.47 -4.45
C MET A 401 -15.86 -26.28 -5.94
N SER A 402 -16.77 -27.10 -6.50
CA SER A 402 -17.23 -26.98 -7.87
C SER A 402 -17.94 -25.69 -8.23
N ALA A 403 -18.36 -24.89 -7.25
CA ALA A 403 -18.86 -23.54 -7.50
C ALA A 403 -17.77 -22.58 -7.99
N LEU A 404 -16.48 -22.82 -7.68
CA LEU A 404 -15.41 -21.99 -8.25
C LEU A 404 -15.32 -22.20 -9.76
N PHE A 405 -15.21 -21.10 -10.52
CA PHE A 405 -15.20 -21.16 -11.97
C PHE A 405 -14.01 -21.99 -12.44
N MET A 406 -14.29 -23.09 -13.12
CA MET A 406 -13.26 -23.95 -13.72
C MET A 406 -12.24 -24.49 -12.70
N TRP A 407 -12.67 -24.71 -11.45
CA TRP A 407 -11.85 -25.15 -10.31
C TRP A 407 -10.93 -26.34 -10.62
N SER A 408 -11.40 -27.32 -11.39
CA SER A 408 -10.65 -28.55 -11.73
C SER A 408 -9.42 -28.31 -12.61
N HIS A 409 -9.29 -27.11 -13.18
CA HIS A 409 -8.08 -26.67 -13.89
C HIS A 409 -6.93 -26.30 -12.94
N SER A 410 -7.21 -26.18 -11.64
CA SER A 410 -6.22 -25.93 -10.61
C SER A 410 -5.65 -27.25 -10.10
N ARG A 411 -4.38 -27.54 -10.42
CA ARG A 411 -3.68 -28.71 -9.86
C ARG A 411 -3.70 -28.69 -8.34
N ALA A 412 -3.59 -27.50 -7.75
CA ALA A 412 -3.59 -27.30 -6.31
C ALA A 412 -4.89 -27.75 -5.63
N LEU A 413 -6.05 -27.56 -6.28
CA LEU A 413 -7.35 -28.04 -5.79
C LEU A 413 -7.54 -29.56 -5.98
N CYS A 414 -6.77 -30.16 -6.89
CA CYS A 414 -6.71 -31.61 -7.10
C CYS A 414 -5.62 -32.30 -6.25
N SER A 415 -4.92 -31.55 -5.39
CA SER A 415 -3.78 -32.02 -4.58
C SER A 415 -3.98 -31.75 -3.08
N PRO A 416 -3.25 -32.44 -2.19
CA PRO A 416 -3.36 -32.19 -0.75
C PRO A 416 -2.92 -30.76 -0.36
N PRO A 417 -3.59 -30.08 0.58
CA PRO A 417 -4.67 -30.58 1.45
C PRO A 417 -6.09 -30.60 0.84
N ALA A 418 -6.35 -29.84 -0.23
CA ALA A 418 -7.68 -29.72 -0.84
C ALA A 418 -8.28 -31.07 -1.24
N CYS A 419 -7.49 -31.91 -1.91
CA CYS A 419 -7.91 -33.23 -2.37
C CYS A 419 -6.77 -34.25 -2.34
N GLN A 420 -7.03 -35.47 -1.85
CA GLN A 420 -6.02 -36.54 -1.76
C GLN A 420 -5.76 -37.28 -3.08
N LEU A 421 -6.05 -36.66 -4.24
CA LEU A 421 -6.01 -37.33 -5.54
C LEU A 421 -4.61 -37.34 -6.15
N THR A 422 -4.02 -36.16 -6.35
CA THR A 422 -2.74 -36.02 -7.07
C THR A 422 -1.66 -35.47 -6.13
N PRO A 423 -0.52 -36.16 -5.96
CA PRO A 423 0.64 -35.61 -5.26
C PRO A 423 1.16 -34.33 -5.92
N ARG A 424 1.73 -33.40 -5.14
CA ARG A 424 2.10 -32.05 -5.63
C ARG A 424 3.10 -32.03 -6.80
N HIS A 425 3.93 -33.06 -6.94
CA HIS A 425 4.96 -33.15 -7.96
C HIS A 425 4.48 -33.80 -9.27
N LEU A 426 3.22 -34.26 -9.32
CA LEU A 426 2.62 -34.90 -10.49
C LEU A 426 1.58 -34.00 -11.15
N PHE A 427 1.38 -34.20 -12.45
CA PHE A 427 0.35 -33.49 -13.21
C PHE A 427 -1.05 -34.02 -12.86
N SER A 428 -2.00 -33.11 -12.66
CA SER A 428 -3.38 -33.47 -12.33
C SER A 428 -4.17 -33.85 -13.58
N ASN A 429 -4.99 -34.90 -13.48
CA ASN A 429 -6.00 -35.22 -14.49
C ASN A 429 -7.32 -34.48 -14.19
N GLU A 430 -7.71 -33.55 -15.07
CA GLU A 430 -8.90 -32.71 -14.90
C GLU A 430 -10.18 -33.54 -14.73
N THR A 431 -10.36 -34.59 -15.55
CA THR A 431 -11.58 -35.42 -15.53
C THR A 431 -11.71 -36.20 -14.23
N GLU A 432 -10.60 -36.73 -13.73
CA GLU A 432 -10.59 -37.46 -12.46
C GLU A 432 -10.79 -36.51 -11.27
N CYS A 433 -10.18 -35.33 -11.32
CA CYS A 433 -10.35 -34.29 -10.30
C CYS A 433 -11.82 -33.86 -10.17
N LYS A 434 -12.50 -33.60 -11.29
CA LYS A 434 -13.95 -33.30 -11.30
C LYS A 434 -14.79 -34.35 -10.59
N ARG A 435 -14.41 -35.63 -10.70
CA ARG A 435 -15.16 -36.76 -10.15
C ARG A 435 -14.88 -37.01 -8.67
N LYS A 436 -13.66 -36.77 -8.20
CA LYS A 436 -13.20 -37.20 -6.87
C LYS A 436 -12.93 -36.08 -5.87
N CYS A 437 -12.79 -34.83 -6.33
CA CYS A 437 -12.32 -33.72 -5.51
C CYS A 437 -13.39 -32.65 -5.20
N ASP A 438 -14.66 -32.89 -5.54
CA ASP A 438 -15.73 -31.95 -5.22
C ASP A 438 -16.18 -32.12 -3.76
N ARG A 439 -15.64 -31.28 -2.88
CA ARG A 439 -15.95 -31.27 -1.45
C ARG A 439 -16.84 -30.08 -1.08
N PRO A 440 -17.69 -30.17 -0.04
CA PRO A 440 -18.47 -29.04 0.46
C PRO A 440 -17.59 -27.87 0.91
N GLY A 441 -18.00 -26.65 0.57
CA GLY A 441 -17.33 -25.40 0.94
C GLY A 441 -15.99 -25.15 0.24
N LEU A 442 -15.35 -24.04 0.62
CA LEU A 442 -14.06 -23.59 0.05
C LEU A 442 -12.88 -23.66 1.01
N GLN A 443 -13.08 -24.18 2.23
CA GLN A 443 -12.02 -24.30 3.23
C GLN A 443 -10.80 -25.06 2.72
N GLY A 444 -11.00 -26.15 1.98
CA GLY A 444 -9.89 -26.90 1.38
C GLY A 444 -9.11 -26.08 0.33
N ALA A 445 -9.76 -25.14 -0.36
CA ALA A 445 -9.10 -24.24 -1.30
C ALA A 445 -8.26 -23.17 -0.58
N GLU A 446 -8.77 -22.62 0.53
CA GLU A 446 -8.06 -21.69 1.40
C GLU A 446 -6.82 -22.35 2.04
N GLU A 447 -6.99 -23.52 2.66
CA GLU A 447 -5.89 -24.32 3.22
C GLU A 447 -4.84 -24.64 2.15
N ALA A 448 -5.27 -25.04 0.95
CA ALA A 448 -4.35 -25.27 -0.15
C ALA A 448 -3.59 -23.99 -0.50
N CYS A 449 -4.28 -22.88 -0.76
CA CYS A 449 -3.67 -21.59 -1.10
C CYS A 449 -2.60 -21.15 -0.09
N GLN A 450 -2.89 -21.31 1.21
CA GLN A 450 -1.96 -20.96 2.29
C GLN A 450 -0.64 -21.77 2.25
N THR A 451 -0.66 -22.99 1.71
CA THR A 451 0.54 -23.86 1.65
C THR A 451 1.42 -23.68 0.41
N TYR A 452 1.01 -22.92 -0.61
CA TYR A 452 1.82 -22.67 -1.81
C TYR A 452 2.59 -21.36 -1.72
N SER A 453 3.77 -21.26 -2.32
CA SER A 453 4.56 -20.02 -2.30
C SER A 453 4.10 -18.99 -3.32
N HIS A 454 3.36 -19.42 -4.35
CA HIS A 454 2.86 -18.55 -5.42
C HIS A 454 1.35 -18.64 -5.55
N VAL A 455 0.68 -17.49 -5.62
CA VAL A 455 -0.76 -17.40 -5.89
C VAL A 455 -0.96 -16.75 -7.24
N VAL A 456 -1.48 -17.52 -8.21
CA VAL A 456 -1.58 -17.12 -9.62
C VAL A 456 -3.05 -17.03 -10.01
N LEU A 457 -3.51 -15.83 -10.36
CA LEU A 457 -4.88 -15.60 -10.83
C LEU A 457 -4.86 -15.23 -12.31
N LYS A 458 -5.69 -15.88 -13.12
CA LYS A 458 -5.89 -15.50 -14.53
C LYS A 458 -7.12 -14.62 -14.65
N GLU A 459 -6.99 -13.44 -15.23
CA GLU A 459 -8.13 -12.55 -15.47
C GLU A 459 -8.15 -12.02 -16.91
N VAL A 460 -9.37 -11.90 -17.45
CA VAL A 460 -9.62 -11.46 -18.83
C VAL A 460 -10.51 -10.23 -18.96
N ARG A 461 -10.98 -9.70 -17.82
CA ARG A 461 -11.98 -8.62 -17.72
C ARG A 461 -11.43 -7.29 -17.21
N PHE A 462 -10.10 -7.15 -17.12
CA PHE A 462 -9.46 -5.87 -16.83
C PHE A 462 -9.01 -5.19 -18.12
N PHE A 463 -9.59 -4.02 -18.38
CA PHE A 463 -9.34 -3.28 -19.63
C PHE A 463 -8.34 -2.12 -19.47
N GLU A 464 -7.83 -1.91 -18.26
CA GLU A 464 -6.88 -0.87 -17.88
C GLU A 464 -6.03 -1.34 -16.69
N LEU A 465 -4.94 -0.62 -16.39
CA LEU A 465 -4.13 -0.89 -15.20
C LEU A 465 -4.54 -0.09 -13.97
N ASP A 466 -5.21 1.06 -14.15
CA ASP A 466 -5.49 2.02 -13.09
C ASP A 466 -6.31 1.37 -11.94
N SER A 467 -7.29 0.53 -12.28
CA SER A 467 -8.07 -0.27 -11.31
C SER A 467 -7.24 -1.25 -10.48
N LEU A 468 -6.06 -1.65 -10.96
CA LEU A 468 -5.16 -2.59 -10.29
C LEU A 468 -4.10 -1.86 -9.44
N TYR A 469 -3.97 -0.54 -9.55
CA TYR A 469 -2.98 0.23 -8.80
C TYR A 469 -3.08 0.04 -7.27
N PRO A 470 -4.29 0.00 -6.66
CA PRO A 470 -4.37 -0.26 -5.23
C PRO A 470 -3.82 -1.64 -4.82
N LEU A 471 -3.99 -2.67 -5.68
CA LEU A 471 -3.43 -4.00 -5.42
C LEU A 471 -1.91 -4.03 -5.56
N LEU A 472 -1.37 -3.28 -6.53
CA LEU A 472 0.07 -3.13 -6.70
C LEU A 472 0.69 -2.31 -5.56
N GLN A 473 -0.02 -1.34 -5.00
CA GLN A 473 0.46 -0.52 -3.90
C GLN A 473 0.25 -1.16 -2.51
N ASP A 474 -0.49 -2.26 -2.44
CA ASP A 474 -0.72 -2.98 -1.19
C ASP A 474 0.58 -3.66 -0.71
N PRO A 475 1.12 -3.29 0.47
CA PRO A 475 2.37 -3.85 0.98
C PRO A 475 2.24 -5.33 1.37
N THR A 476 1.01 -5.86 1.51
CA THR A 476 0.76 -7.29 1.78
C THR A 476 0.89 -8.15 0.53
N LEU A 477 0.92 -7.55 -0.66
CA LEU A 477 0.95 -8.26 -1.94
C LEU A 477 2.25 -7.99 -2.72
N ASP A 478 3.12 -9.00 -2.87
CA ASP A 478 4.14 -8.99 -3.95
C ASP A 478 3.48 -9.31 -5.30
N LEU A 479 2.66 -8.39 -5.80
CA LEU A 479 1.91 -8.56 -7.04
C LEU A 479 2.76 -8.25 -8.27
N ARG A 480 2.87 -9.23 -9.17
CA ARG A 480 3.49 -9.12 -10.50
C ARG A 480 2.47 -9.42 -11.59
N ILE A 481 2.52 -8.68 -12.69
CA ILE A 481 1.57 -8.81 -13.80
C ILE A 481 2.30 -9.37 -15.02
N ILE A 482 1.82 -10.50 -15.54
CA ILE A 482 2.18 -11.00 -16.87
C ILE A 482 1.02 -10.68 -17.80
N HIS A 483 1.20 -9.71 -18.69
CA HIS A 483 0.20 -9.30 -19.67
C HIS A 483 0.43 -10.02 -20.99
N LEU A 484 -0.45 -10.98 -21.30
CA LEU A 484 -0.44 -11.71 -22.55
C LEU A 484 -1.27 -10.97 -23.61
N VAL A 485 -0.62 -10.57 -24.70
CA VAL A 485 -1.25 -9.99 -25.90
C VAL A 485 -1.19 -10.97 -27.07
N ARG A 486 -2.13 -10.88 -28.00
CA ARG A 486 -2.18 -11.75 -29.19
C ARG A 486 -2.60 -10.94 -30.41
N ASP A 487 -2.20 -11.37 -31.61
CA ASP A 487 -2.63 -10.75 -32.87
C ASP A 487 -4.17 -10.63 -32.92
N PRO A 488 -4.72 -9.42 -33.09
CA PRO A 488 -6.17 -9.21 -33.08
C PRO A 488 -6.90 -9.97 -34.19
N ARG A 489 -6.25 -10.28 -35.31
CA ARG A 489 -6.81 -11.10 -36.39
C ARG A 489 -6.99 -12.55 -35.96
N ALA A 490 -6.02 -13.07 -35.21
CA ALA A 490 -6.09 -14.40 -34.61
C ALA A 490 -7.15 -14.47 -33.51
N VAL A 491 -7.25 -13.42 -32.68
CA VAL A 491 -8.30 -13.28 -31.65
C VAL A 491 -9.69 -13.26 -32.28
N ALA A 492 -9.91 -12.42 -33.30
CA ALA A 492 -11.20 -12.32 -33.99
C ALA A 492 -11.65 -13.66 -34.58
N ARG A 493 -10.77 -14.39 -35.29
CA ARG A 493 -11.05 -15.75 -35.79
C ARG A 493 -11.47 -16.70 -34.66
N SER A 494 -10.73 -16.68 -33.56
CA SER A 494 -10.97 -17.54 -32.41
C SER A 494 -12.29 -17.20 -31.69
N ARG A 495 -12.70 -15.92 -31.72
CA ARG A 495 -13.98 -15.45 -31.18
C ARG A 495 -15.15 -15.84 -32.07
N GLU A 496 -15.02 -15.80 -33.40
CA GLU A 496 -16.07 -16.27 -34.33
C GLU A 496 -16.43 -17.75 -34.08
N GLN A 497 -15.44 -18.58 -33.76
CA GLN A 497 -15.65 -20.00 -33.43
C GLN A 497 -16.39 -20.21 -32.10
N SER A 498 -16.37 -19.23 -31.21
CA SER A 498 -16.94 -19.28 -29.86
C SER A 498 -18.04 -18.24 -29.64
N ALA A 499 -18.61 -17.67 -30.71
CA ALA A 499 -19.49 -16.51 -30.63
C ALA A 499 -20.70 -16.72 -29.71
N LYS A 500 -21.29 -17.92 -29.71
CA LYS A 500 -22.43 -18.26 -28.84
C LYS A 500 -22.08 -18.21 -27.35
N ALA A 501 -20.86 -18.61 -26.98
CA ALA A 501 -20.42 -18.63 -25.59
C ALA A 501 -20.03 -17.23 -25.07
N LEU A 502 -19.71 -16.30 -25.98
CA LEU A 502 -19.19 -14.96 -25.64
C LEU A 502 -20.26 -13.87 -25.63
N VAL A 503 -21.55 -14.19 -25.79
CA VAL A 503 -22.62 -13.19 -25.89
C VAL A 503 -22.63 -12.26 -24.67
N LYS A 504 -22.56 -12.83 -23.45
CA LYS A 504 -22.52 -12.05 -22.21
C LYS A 504 -21.23 -11.23 -22.10
N ASP A 505 -20.09 -11.81 -22.48
CA ASP A 505 -18.81 -11.09 -22.46
C ASP A 505 -18.80 -9.92 -23.44
N ASN A 506 -19.46 -10.04 -24.59
CA ASN A 506 -19.56 -8.94 -25.58
C ASN A 506 -20.33 -7.75 -25.02
N ALA A 507 -21.47 -8.01 -24.38
CA ALA A 507 -22.27 -6.97 -23.74
C ALA A 507 -21.45 -6.27 -22.63
N LEU A 508 -20.69 -7.04 -21.85
CA LEU A 508 -19.80 -6.50 -20.81
C LEU A 508 -18.72 -5.57 -21.38
N VAL A 509 -18.04 -5.99 -22.46
CA VAL A 509 -16.96 -5.21 -23.12
C VAL A 509 -17.52 -3.91 -23.69
N LEU A 510 -18.69 -3.95 -24.31
CA LEU A 510 -19.31 -2.78 -24.93
C LEU A 510 -19.96 -1.83 -23.91
N GLU A 511 -20.11 -2.28 -22.65
CA GLU A 511 -20.84 -1.55 -21.60
C GLU A 511 -22.28 -1.21 -22.00
N GLU A 512 -22.85 -2.00 -22.90
CA GLU A 512 -24.20 -1.88 -23.40
C GLU A 512 -25.07 -2.99 -22.80
N GLY A 513 -26.35 -2.70 -22.58
CA GLY A 513 -27.35 -3.74 -22.27
C GLY A 513 -27.43 -4.81 -23.37
N ASN A 514 -28.27 -5.83 -23.18
CA ASN A 514 -28.34 -7.01 -24.06
C ASN A 514 -28.96 -6.72 -25.46
N THR A 515 -28.40 -5.78 -26.22
CA THR A 515 -28.85 -5.38 -27.56
C THR A 515 -28.13 -6.19 -28.63
N LYS A 516 -28.92 -6.80 -29.53
CA LYS A 516 -28.39 -7.51 -30.72
C LYS A 516 -27.98 -6.47 -31.77
N VAL A 517 -26.77 -5.93 -31.65
CA VAL A 517 -26.25 -4.94 -32.60
C VAL A 517 -25.58 -5.64 -33.78
N VAL A 518 -26.01 -5.31 -35.01
CA VAL A 518 -25.28 -5.63 -36.24
C VAL A 518 -23.92 -4.92 -36.13
N ASP A 519 -22.81 -5.67 -36.20
CA ASP A 519 -21.40 -5.21 -35.98
C ASP A 519 -20.80 -5.42 -34.57
N THR A 520 -21.50 -6.13 -33.67
CA THR A 520 -20.99 -6.41 -32.29
C THR A 520 -19.54 -6.95 -32.26
N GLN A 521 -19.13 -7.77 -33.22
CA GLN A 521 -17.78 -8.37 -33.22
C GLN A 521 -16.67 -7.34 -33.44
N TYR A 522 -16.83 -6.41 -34.36
CA TYR A 522 -15.78 -5.43 -34.68
C TYR A 522 -15.70 -4.34 -33.62
N ARG A 523 -16.84 -3.89 -33.08
CA ARG A 523 -16.88 -3.00 -31.90
C ARG A 523 -16.17 -3.61 -30.69
N VAL A 524 -16.42 -4.89 -30.41
CA VAL A 524 -15.70 -5.60 -29.33
C VAL A 524 -14.21 -5.69 -29.61
N MET A 525 -13.81 -6.00 -30.86
CA MET A 525 -12.39 -6.02 -31.23
C MET A 525 -11.75 -4.63 -31.08
N GLN A 526 -12.46 -3.56 -31.44
CA GLN A 526 -12.00 -2.19 -31.27
C GLN A 526 -11.73 -1.90 -29.78
N GLU A 527 -12.63 -2.27 -28.87
CA GLU A 527 -12.41 -2.06 -27.44
C GLU A 527 -11.31 -2.94 -26.84
N ILE A 528 -11.18 -4.20 -27.27
CA ILE A 528 -10.05 -5.06 -26.89
C ILE A 528 -8.71 -4.42 -27.33
N CYS A 529 -8.65 -3.91 -28.55
CA CYS A 529 -7.46 -3.26 -29.08
C CYS A 529 -7.15 -1.94 -28.36
N ARG A 530 -8.18 -1.11 -28.09
CA ARG A 530 -8.05 0.12 -27.28
C ARG A 530 -7.54 -0.18 -25.88
N SER A 531 -8.04 -1.24 -25.26
CA SER A 531 -7.57 -1.69 -23.94
C SER A 531 -6.09 -2.05 -23.95
N HIS A 532 -5.63 -2.84 -24.92
CA HIS A 532 -4.21 -3.19 -25.01
C HIS A 532 -3.32 -1.96 -25.23
N VAL A 533 -3.76 -0.99 -26.03
CA VAL A 533 -3.05 0.30 -26.19
C VAL A 533 -2.96 1.03 -24.85
N ARG A 534 -4.08 1.22 -24.15
CA ARG A 534 -4.13 1.91 -22.86
C ARG A 534 -3.22 1.26 -21.82
N ILE A 535 -3.27 -0.07 -21.71
CA ILE A 535 -2.41 -0.83 -20.79
C ILE A 535 -0.94 -0.66 -21.17
N HIS A 536 -0.60 -0.75 -22.46
CA HIS A 536 0.77 -0.61 -22.93
C HIS A 536 1.32 0.80 -22.66
N GLU A 537 0.56 1.86 -22.96
CA GLU A 537 0.97 3.24 -22.69
C GLU A 537 1.28 3.47 -21.21
N ARG A 538 0.41 2.97 -20.31
CA ARG A 538 0.59 3.09 -18.87
C ARG A 538 1.74 2.23 -18.33
N ALA A 539 1.96 1.06 -18.92
CA ALA A 539 2.96 0.13 -18.40
C ALA A 539 4.37 0.35 -18.96
N MET A 540 4.48 0.81 -20.22
CA MET A 540 5.73 0.85 -20.96
C MET A 540 6.18 2.29 -21.26
N LEU A 541 5.26 3.20 -21.56
CA LEU A 541 5.61 4.59 -21.91
C LEU A 541 5.61 5.52 -20.69
N LYS A 542 4.69 5.31 -19.74
CA LYS A 542 4.54 6.13 -18.53
C LYS A 542 4.41 5.25 -17.27
N PRO A 543 5.36 4.34 -16.99
CA PRO A 543 5.27 3.44 -15.85
C PRO A 543 5.31 4.22 -14.52
N PRO A 544 4.30 4.05 -13.64
CA PRO A 544 4.41 4.51 -12.27
C PRO A 544 5.55 3.77 -11.54
N ASP A 545 6.19 4.42 -10.56
CA ASP A 545 7.33 3.83 -9.85
C ASP A 545 7.03 2.49 -9.21
N PHE A 546 5.84 2.32 -8.65
CA PHE A 546 5.42 1.07 -8.05
C PHE A 546 5.31 -0.07 -9.09
N LEU A 547 5.09 0.20 -10.38
CA LEU A 547 4.98 -0.84 -11.41
C LEU A 547 6.35 -1.39 -11.85
N ARG A 548 7.43 -0.69 -11.49
CA ARG A 548 8.81 -1.02 -11.87
C ARG A 548 9.18 -2.42 -11.42
N GLY A 549 9.65 -3.25 -12.36
CA GLY A 549 10.04 -4.64 -12.09
C GLY A 549 8.87 -5.60 -11.80
N ARG A 550 7.62 -5.12 -11.84
CA ARG A 550 6.42 -5.89 -11.50
C ARG A 550 5.44 -6.07 -12.67
N TYR A 551 5.84 -5.69 -13.89
CA TYR A 551 5.05 -5.89 -15.10
C TYR A 551 5.88 -6.46 -16.24
N LYS A 552 5.38 -7.50 -16.91
CA LYS A 552 5.99 -8.12 -18.09
C LYS A 552 4.93 -8.31 -19.18
N MET A 553 5.15 -7.77 -20.38
CA MET A 553 4.27 -7.99 -21.53
C MET A 553 4.85 -9.07 -22.46
N VAL A 554 4.03 -10.07 -22.76
CA VAL A 554 4.37 -11.23 -23.59
C VAL A 554 3.44 -11.28 -24.80
N ARG A 555 3.99 -11.44 -26.00
CA ARG A 555 3.19 -11.73 -27.19
C ARG A 555 2.99 -13.23 -27.31
N TYR A 556 1.75 -13.63 -27.56
CA TYR A 556 1.38 -15.03 -27.74
C TYR A 556 2.22 -15.68 -28.84
N GLU A 557 2.49 -14.98 -29.93
CA GLU A 557 3.24 -15.48 -31.07
C GLU A 557 4.73 -15.72 -30.75
N ASP A 558 5.33 -14.93 -29.86
CA ASP A 558 6.69 -15.17 -29.36
C ASP A 558 6.72 -16.47 -28.53
N MET A 559 5.76 -16.61 -27.60
CA MET A 559 5.58 -17.83 -26.78
C MET A 559 5.26 -19.07 -27.64
N VAL A 560 4.64 -18.90 -28.80
CA VAL A 560 4.38 -20.01 -29.73
C VAL A 560 5.62 -20.40 -30.51
N ARG A 561 6.46 -19.42 -30.90
CA ARG A 561 7.67 -19.64 -31.69
C ARG A 561 8.75 -20.34 -30.87
N ASP A 562 8.93 -19.92 -29.62
CA ASP A 562 9.90 -20.50 -28.68
C ASP A 562 9.28 -20.64 -27.28
N PRO A 563 8.43 -21.66 -27.06
CA PRO A 563 7.67 -21.79 -25.82
C PRO A 563 8.56 -22.02 -24.60
N LEU A 564 9.65 -22.78 -24.74
CA LEU A 564 10.50 -23.12 -23.59
C LEU A 564 11.23 -21.88 -23.09
N THR A 565 11.87 -21.12 -23.97
CA THR A 565 12.60 -19.90 -23.61
C THR A 565 11.68 -18.82 -23.06
N GLU A 566 10.52 -18.59 -23.70
CA GLU A 566 9.60 -17.54 -23.26
C GLU A 566 8.96 -17.88 -21.90
N ILE A 567 8.58 -19.14 -21.67
CA ILE A 567 8.01 -19.55 -20.39
C ILE A 567 9.07 -19.54 -19.29
N ASP A 568 10.29 -20.01 -19.56
CA ASP A 568 11.39 -19.92 -18.60
C ASP A 568 11.66 -18.45 -18.21
N SER A 569 11.65 -17.54 -19.19
CA SER A 569 11.77 -16.10 -18.93
C SER A 569 10.61 -15.52 -18.11
N MET A 570 9.39 -16.08 -18.22
CA MET A 570 8.25 -15.73 -17.37
C MET A 570 8.41 -16.27 -15.94
N TYR A 571 8.97 -17.47 -15.79
CA TYR A 571 9.21 -18.11 -14.51
C TYR A 571 10.29 -17.37 -13.73
N GLN A 572 11.41 -17.06 -14.36
CA GLN A 572 12.46 -16.22 -13.78
C GLN A 572 11.92 -14.86 -13.33
N PHE A 573 11.02 -14.25 -14.11
CA PHE A 573 10.39 -12.97 -13.76
C PHE A 573 9.55 -13.05 -12.48
N VAL A 574 8.94 -14.20 -12.17
CA VAL A 574 8.16 -14.39 -10.94
C VAL A 574 8.90 -15.13 -9.83
N GLY A 575 10.15 -15.55 -10.05
CA GLY A 575 10.94 -16.32 -9.06
C GLY A 575 10.60 -17.80 -9.01
N LEU A 576 10.14 -18.39 -10.13
CA LEU A 576 9.95 -19.82 -10.30
C LEU A 576 11.10 -20.44 -11.10
N GLU A 577 11.33 -21.73 -10.89
CA GLU A 577 12.32 -22.52 -11.63
C GLU A 577 11.62 -23.49 -12.58
N MET A 578 12.12 -23.62 -13.81
CA MET A 578 11.60 -24.61 -14.76
C MET A 578 12.02 -26.02 -14.34
N THR A 579 11.05 -26.93 -14.22
CA THR A 579 11.33 -28.35 -13.98
C THR A 579 11.41 -29.12 -15.31
N GLN A 580 12.24 -30.17 -15.35
CA GLN A 580 12.38 -31.00 -16.56
C GLN A 580 11.05 -31.62 -17.00
N SER A 581 10.26 -32.15 -16.06
CA SER A 581 8.95 -32.74 -16.37
C SER A 581 7.99 -31.73 -17.00
N LEU A 582 8.03 -30.47 -16.53
CA LEU A 582 7.19 -29.42 -17.08
C LEU A 582 7.68 -28.95 -18.45
N GLN A 583 8.99 -28.87 -18.66
CA GLN A 583 9.58 -28.58 -19.97
C GLN A 583 9.12 -29.60 -21.02
N GLU A 584 9.19 -30.90 -20.69
CA GLU A 584 8.72 -31.99 -21.57
C GLU A 584 7.20 -31.90 -21.83
N TRP A 585 6.41 -31.60 -20.80
CA TRP A 585 4.96 -31.42 -20.93
C TRP A 585 4.61 -30.23 -21.83
N ILE A 586 5.25 -29.07 -21.64
CA ILE A 586 5.08 -27.87 -22.47
C ILE A 586 5.38 -28.19 -23.93
N TYR A 587 6.52 -28.85 -24.20
CA TYR A 587 6.91 -29.22 -25.55
C TYR A 587 5.86 -30.12 -26.21
N LYS A 588 5.41 -31.17 -25.51
CA LYS A 588 4.41 -32.12 -26.01
C LYS A 588 3.04 -31.46 -26.29
N VAL A 589 2.61 -30.52 -25.46
CA VAL A 589 1.32 -29.83 -25.65
C VAL A 589 1.38 -28.82 -26.81
N THR A 590 2.53 -28.19 -27.04
CA THR A 590 2.71 -27.15 -28.08
C THR A 590 3.11 -27.68 -29.46
N HIS A 591 3.69 -28.90 -29.52
CA HIS A 591 4.13 -29.58 -30.75
C HIS A 591 3.21 -30.75 -31.12
N GLY A 592 1.93 -30.67 -30.75
CA GLY A 592 0.93 -31.63 -31.18
C GLY A 592 0.62 -31.56 -32.68
N LYS A 593 -0.38 -32.31 -33.14
CA LYS A 593 -0.80 -32.32 -34.55
C LYS A 593 -2.07 -31.49 -34.77
N GLY A 594 -2.05 -30.65 -35.80
CA GLY A 594 -3.23 -29.92 -36.28
C GLY A 594 -3.68 -28.74 -35.42
N LYS A 595 -4.82 -28.13 -35.82
CA LYS A 595 -5.36 -26.87 -35.26
C LYS A 595 -6.44 -27.06 -34.18
N GLY A 596 -6.83 -28.30 -33.91
CA GLY A 596 -7.99 -28.66 -33.08
C GLY A 596 -9.34 -28.43 -33.76
N THR A 597 -10.41 -28.88 -33.11
CA THR A 597 -11.80 -28.80 -33.60
C THR A 597 -12.62 -27.71 -32.91
N LYS A 598 -13.80 -27.37 -33.46
CA LYS A 598 -14.73 -26.41 -32.84
C LYS A 598 -15.21 -26.84 -31.45
N LYS A 599 -15.36 -28.15 -31.21
CA LYS A 599 -15.80 -28.70 -29.90
C LYS A 599 -14.75 -28.51 -28.82
N GLU A 600 -13.48 -28.46 -29.20
CA GLU A 600 -12.35 -28.31 -28.29
C GLU A 600 -11.91 -26.84 -28.15
N ALA A 601 -12.73 -25.87 -28.58
CA ALA A 601 -12.33 -24.46 -28.63
C ALA A 601 -11.83 -23.91 -27.29
N PHE A 602 -12.33 -24.44 -26.16
CA PHE A 602 -11.96 -24.06 -24.79
C PHE A 602 -11.03 -25.04 -24.08
N GLN A 603 -10.67 -26.16 -24.73
CA GLN A 603 -9.86 -27.21 -24.13
C GLN A 603 -8.37 -27.03 -24.45
N ILE A 604 -7.54 -27.45 -23.49
CA ILE A 604 -6.08 -27.42 -23.62
C ILE A 604 -5.67 -28.83 -24.03
N THR A 605 -5.52 -28.99 -25.34
CA THR A 605 -5.20 -30.26 -26.01
C THR A 605 -3.88 -30.08 -26.74
N SER A 606 -3.15 -31.18 -26.94
CA SER A 606 -1.91 -31.15 -27.71
C SER A 606 -2.21 -30.75 -29.17
N ARG A 607 -1.68 -29.62 -29.60
CA ARG A 607 -1.90 -29.02 -30.94
C ARG A 607 -0.61 -28.41 -31.45
N ASN A 608 -0.50 -28.21 -32.75
CA ASN A 608 0.59 -27.40 -33.30
C ASN A 608 0.28 -25.93 -33.02
N ALA A 609 1.00 -25.35 -32.06
CA ALA A 609 0.76 -24.00 -31.61
C ALA A 609 1.00 -22.96 -32.73
N ALA A 610 2.01 -23.19 -33.58
CA ALA A 610 2.32 -22.33 -34.73
C ALA A 610 1.16 -22.30 -35.73
N ASP A 611 0.63 -23.46 -36.09
CA ASP A 611 -0.52 -23.58 -36.99
C ASP A 611 -1.76 -22.87 -36.42
N VAL A 612 -2.00 -22.99 -35.11
CA VAL A 612 -3.11 -22.32 -34.43
C VAL A 612 -2.93 -20.80 -34.42
N SER A 613 -1.71 -20.31 -34.23
CA SER A 613 -1.39 -18.88 -34.24
C SER A 613 -1.64 -18.24 -35.62
N GLN A 614 -1.25 -18.92 -36.70
CA GLN A 614 -1.34 -18.41 -38.07
C GLN A 614 -2.64 -18.79 -38.78
N ALA A 615 -3.52 -19.57 -38.15
CA ALA A 615 -4.71 -20.11 -38.81
C ALA A 615 -5.65 -19.05 -39.40
N TRP A 616 -5.66 -17.82 -38.86
CA TRP A 616 -6.48 -16.72 -39.38
C TRP A 616 -6.12 -16.36 -40.83
N ARG A 617 -4.85 -16.53 -41.22
CA ARG A 617 -4.35 -16.22 -42.57
C ARG A 617 -5.08 -16.97 -43.67
N THR A 618 -5.44 -18.24 -43.43
CA THR A 618 -6.10 -19.07 -44.43
C THR A 618 -7.61 -19.19 -44.22
N THR A 619 -8.13 -18.91 -43.02
CA THR A 619 -9.55 -19.12 -42.71
C THR A 619 -10.42 -17.88 -42.75
N LEU A 620 -9.85 -16.68 -42.53
CA LEU A 620 -10.63 -15.45 -42.59
C LEU A 620 -10.60 -14.86 -44.01
N PRO A 621 -11.75 -14.43 -44.56
CA PRO A 621 -11.78 -13.64 -45.79
C PRO A 621 -10.97 -12.35 -45.63
N HIS A 622 -10.25 -11.94 -46.69
CA HIS A 622 -9.39 -10.74 -46.64
C HIS A 622 -10.17 -9.47 -46.27
N GLY A 623 -11.40 -9.29 -46.78
CA GLY A 623 -12.23 -8.14 -46.41
C GLY A 623 -12.47 -8.01 -44.90
N LYS A 624 -12.64 -9.12 -44.18
CA LYS A 624 -12.75 -9.12 -42.72
C LYS A 624 -11.42 -8.79 -42.05
N VAL A 625 -10.32 -9.37 -42.54
CA VAL A 625 -8.97 -9.09 -42.05
C VAL A 625 -8.65 -7.61 -42.19
N ARG A 626 -8.93 -7.01 -43.35
CA ARG A 626 -8.77 -5.58 -43.60
C ARG A 626 -9.53 -4.75 -42.59
N HIS A 627 -10.79 -5.07 -42.32
CA HIS A 627 -11.59 -4.32 -41.35
C HIS A 627 -11.05 -4.46 -39.91
N ILE A 628 -10.60 -5.65 -39.50
CA ILE A 628 -9.92 -5.84 -38.20
C ILE A 628 -8.64 -4.99 -38.12
N GLN A 629 -7.85 -4.94 -39.20
CA GLN A 629 -6.63 -4.12 -39.25
C GLN A 629 -6.95 -2.62 -39.16
N GLU A 630 -8.06 -2.16 -39.74
CA GLU A 630 -8.51 -0.77 -39.64
C GLU A 630 -8.87 -0.41 -38.20
N VAL A 631 -9.72 -1.21 -37.53
CA VAL A 631 -10.15 -0.92 -36.15
C VAL A 631 -9.05 -1.10 -35.10
N CYS A 632 -8.07 -1.98 -35.37
CA CYS A 632 -6.97 -2.29 -34.45
C CYS A 632 -5.61 -1.72 -34.88
N LYS A 633 -5.56 -0.81 -35.87
CA LYS A 633 -4.31 -0.30 -36.47
C LYS A 633 -3.31 0.19 -35.42
N GLY A 634 -3.77 1.00 -34.47
CA GLY A 634 -2.93 1.55 -33.40
C GLY A 634 -2.35 0.46 -32.49
N ALA A 635 -3.18 -0.50 -32.06
CA ALA A 635 -2.74 -1.63 -31.25
C ALA A 635 -1.76 -2.53 -32.00
N MET A 636 -2.02 -2.80 -33.28
CA MET A 636 -1.13 -3.62 -34.11
C MET A 636 0.25 -2.98 -34.25
N SER A 637 0.31 -1.68 -34.56
CA SER A 637 1.57 -0.94 -34.66
C SER A 637 2.35 -0.97 -33.35
N LEU A 638 1.69 -0.71 -32.22
CA LEU A 638 2.32 -0.63 -30.90
C LEU A 638 2.83 -1.98 -30.40
N LEU A 639 2.09 -3.06 -30.67
CA LEU A 639 2.42 -4.42 -30.21
C LEU A 639 3.30 -5.18 -31.21
N GLY A 640 3.65 -4.56 -32.34
CA GLY A 640 4.58 -5.12 -33.32
C GLY A 640 3.97 -6.15 -34.28
N TYR A 641 2.73 -5.94 -34.70
CA TYR A 641 2.04 -6.73 -35.72
C TYR A 641 1.94 -5.97 -37.05
N ARG A 642 2.48 -6.55 -38.13
CA ARG A 642 2.42 -6.00 -39.49
C ARG A 642 1.07 -6.31 -40.15
N THR A 643 0.53 -5.31 -40.84
CA THR A 643 -0.69 -5.45 -41.65
C THR A 643 -0.40 -6.13 -42.98
N VAL A 644 -1.38 -6.84 -43.53
CA VAL A 644 -1.34 -7.39 -44.90
C VAL A 644 -2.25 -6.56 -45.82
N ALA A 645 -1.75 -6.23 -47.00
CA ALA A 645 -2.44 -5.38 -47.97
C ALA A 645 -3.33 -6.18 -48.94
N SER A 646 -2.96 -7.43 -49.26
CA SER A 646 -3.68 -8.26 -50.23
C SER A 646 -3.97 -9.68 -49.75
N GLU A 647 -4.95 -10.36 -50.38
CA GLU A 647 -5.26 -11.77 -50.07
C GLU A 647 -4.08 -12.70 -50.36
N LYS A 648 -3.30 -12.40 -51.41
CA LYS A 648 -2.08 -13.14 -51.75
C LYS A 648 -1.06 -13.05 -50.62
N GLU A 649 -0.81 -11.85 -50.10
CA GLU A 649 0.11 -11.62 -48.98
C GLU A 649 -0.41 -12.26 -47.70
N GLN A 650 -1.72 -12.16 -47.43
CA GLN A 650 -2.34 -12.79 -46.26
C GLN A 650 -2.08 -14.30 -46.22
N LYS A 651 -2.21 -15.01 -47.34
CA LYS A 651 -2.09 -16.47 -47.40
C LYS A 651 -0.64 -16.97 -47.44
N LYS A 652 0.35 -16.10 -47.65
CA LYS A 652 1.77 -16.44 -47.60
C LYS A 652 2.22 -16.65 -46.15
N LEU A 653 2.45 -17.89 -45.73
CA LEU A 653 2.83 -18.24 -44.35
C LEU A 653 4.33 -18.01 -44.07
N ASP A 654 5.14 -17.93 -45.12
CA ASP A 654 6.58 -17.65 -45.12
C ASP A 654 6.92 -16.20 -44.75
N VAL A 655 5.96 -15.28 -44.90
CA VAL A 655 6.15 -13.86 -44.53
C VAL A 655 5.96 -13.66 -43.03
N ASP A 656 7.02 -13.22 -42.34
CA ASP A 656 6.94 -12.83 -40.93
C ASP A 656 6.18 -11.50 -40.78
N LEU A 657 5.07 -11.57 -40.06
CA LEU A 657 4.22 -10.41 -39.75
C LEU A 657 4.48 -9.87 -38.34
N LEU A 658 5.51 -10.36 -37.65
CA LEU A 658 5.97 -9.79 -36.39
C LEU A 658 7.13 -8.83 -36.67
N THR A 659 7.12 -7.65 -36.06
CA THR A 659 8.36 -6.89 -35.94
C THR A 659 9.22 -7.51 -34.85
N PRO A 660 10.55 -7.65 -35.09
CA PRO A 660 11.48 -8.00 -34.03
C PRO A 660 11.31 -7.00 -32.88
N ARG A 661 11.15 -7.52 -31.66
CA ARG A 661 11.31 -6.66 -30.48
C ARG A 661 12.80 -6.41 -30.33
N GLU A 662 13.22 -5.14 -30.37
CA GLU A 662 14.42 -4.79 -29.63
C GLU A 662 14.17 -5.27 -28.19
N ARG A 663 15.07 -6.11 -27.64
CA ARG A 663 15.01 -6.49 -26.24
C ARG A 663 15.25 -5.21 -25.44
N TYR A 664 14.19 -4.45 -25.14
CA TYR A 664 14.26 -3.32 -24.24
C TYR A 664 14.58 -3.85 -22.83
N HIS A 665 15.87 -4.06 -22.58
CA HIS A 665 16.41 -3.94 -21.23
C HIS A 665 16.35 -2.46 -20.89
N PHE A 666 15.25 -2.03 -20.26
CA PHE A 666 15.24 -0.73 -19.63
C PHE A 666 16.27 -0.76 -18.49
N SER A 667 17.48 -0.25 -18.78
CA SER A 667 18.47 0.06 -17.76
C SER A 667 18.19 1.48 -17.29
N TRP A 668 17.97 1.63 -15.98
CA TRP A 668 17.83 2.94 -15.38
C TRP A 668 19.18 3.65 -15.49
N LEU A 669 19.25 4.73 -16.29
CA LEU A 669 20.36 5.68 -16.15
C LEU A 669 20.34 6.18 -14.70
N PRO A 670 21.48 6.21 -14.00
CA PRO A 670 21.55 6.76 -12.66
C PRO A 670 21.03 8.20 -12.69
N SER A 671 20.18 8.55 -11.73
CA SER A 671 19.81 9.94 -11.48
C SER A 671 21.09 10.76 -11.38
N LYS A 672 21.28 11.72 -12.30
CA LYS A 672 22.29 12.77 -12.15
C LYS A 672 22.05 13.42 -10.79
N THR A 673 22.90 13.09 -9.84
CA THR A 673 23.08 13.87 -8.63
C THR A 673 23.88 15.10 -9.03
N ASP A 674 23.36 16.25 -8.63
CA ASP A 674 24.03 17.54 -8.70
C ASP A 674 25.43 17.45 -8.09
N ASN A 675 26.44 17.49 -8.96
CA ASN A 675 27.78 17.94 -8.58
C ASN A 675 27.97 19.30 -9.22
N ILE A 676 27.36 20.32 -8.60
CA ILE A 676 27.92 21.67 -8.64
C ILE A 676 29.16 21.61 -7.75
N LYS A 677 30.31 21.30 -8.34
CA LYS A 677 31.60 21.61 -7.72
C LYS A 677 31.94 23.04 -8.08
N ASN A 678 31.94 23.88 -7.06
CA ASN A 678 32.63 25.17 -7.05
C ASN A 678 34.08 24.97 -7.46
N ASN A 679 34.54 25.78 -8.41
CA ASN A 679 35.95 26.01 -8.67
C ASN A 679 36.50 26.89 -7.54
N GLU A 680 37.40 26.32 -6.75
CA GLU A 680 38.68 26.93 -6.35
C GLU A 680 39.78 25.87 -6.51
#